data_AF-A0A090LMI7-F1
#
_entry.id   AF-A0A090LMI7-F1
#
_cell.length_a   1.000
_cell.length_b   1.000
_cell.length_c   1.000
_cell.angle_alpha   90.00
_cell.angle_beta   90.00
_cell.angle_gamma   90.00
#
_symmetry.space_group_name_H-M   'P 1'
#
loop_
_entity.id
_entity.type
_entity.pdbx_description
1 polymer ?
#
loop_
_entity_poly.entity_id
_entity_poly.type
_entity_poly.pdbx_seq_one_letter_code
_entity_poly.pdbx_strand_id
1 'polypeptide(L)'
;MYIFNYLLLFSLSFYTWSYKILLYNPKFSHSHVNFVSQISDILVEAGHDVTVIVTEMDINVKHPGTKNGKIYKASSHPTTVELMTNNVLLTDMWNRTNDFNRQVEMMNQFMKACNLQARHTFYDKDLETFVKSQNFDIAFSELLHSHMFGLFKAWGIKTHVSGCATALFDAMYAPFGLPFPSSYVPNLMNPYTDKMTYKERFNNLIANLINKLFIFFKGRNMVLQDLFDEKYGEGKYEIRELVGDSSFVFINTNPLFNLPGAKTPKMIEVGGIGISESMPLDNFWNKTLSLRQKNVLISFGSIAKSSLMPEHFKKSIIKTIKTLSNITFIWKYETPDDGISDGVDNLILSKWIPQNDLLNDSRMSLFITHGGLNSLTELAYQGVPALAIPMFSDQFANSKLLEKAGIGESMPRDDLKDSDKLISTIISIINNNVYRNNSMKLSKMMKNYPFKARKELTKYIEFAAEFGKLPIPVPVWAYADNNVECIKLKVSATLTLAYFQKGEQTKSYASVPLLSNSAVDKDNSSCQILRKVNSFNIMSQVLSLKYPSKYPGWGITFYFTNDTKLFKITDNYFGLYQIQINANFSSMPNTFINPQLKTHVYTSRLNLDDNDNLINSIYAHKDHSYSCPSSQVFELIGPQEDILEASIKLKNFRVQAFTSIDVSNDDGNLKYSYNYEIKKILSTTTSIFQTKEICPIDQTEVDLVPIVAGSILVGLILINLIFYLVYRCRLTNEALMIVNDNSHFTDKIYDKKIGDFNSLDNFFISNTE
;
A
#
# COMPACT_ATOMS: atom_id res chain seq x y z
N MET A 1 4.87 54.41 -26.50
CA MET A 1 5.71 53.26 -26.92
C MET A 1 6.39 52.57 -25.73
N TYR A 2 7.04 53.30 -24.83
CA TYR A 2 7.71 52.71 -23.65
C TYR A 2 6.76 51.96 -22.69
N ILE A 3 5.57 52.48 -22.41
CA ILE A 3 4.58 51.81 -21.54
C ILE A 3 4.10 50.47 -22.13
N PHE A 4 3.99 50.37 -23.46
CA PHE A 4 3.60 49.13 -24.13
C PHE A 4 4.70 48.07 -24.06
N ASN A 5 5.98 48.47 -24.17
CA ASN A 5 7.12 47.57 -23.96
C ASN A 5 7.27 47.14 -22.50
N TYR A 6 6.98 48.01 -21.53
CA TYR A 6 6.95 47.65 -20.11
C TYR A 6 5.79 46.70 -19.79
N LEU A 7 4.61 46.89 -20.38
CA LEU A 7 3.48 45.95 -20.26
C LEU A 7 3.77 44.61 -20.95
N LEU A 8 4.48 44.60 -22.08
CA LEU A 8 4.93 43.38 -22.75
C LEU A 8 5.97 42.63 -21.89
N LEU A 9 6.94 43.34 -21.31
CA LEU A 9 7.91 42.78 -20.36
C LEU A 9 7.25 42.31 -19.06
N PHE A 10 6.24 43.03 -18.55
CA PHE A 10 5.46 42.60 -17.37
C PHE A 10 4.60 41.36 -17.68
N SER A 11 4.08 41.25 -18.91
CA SER A 11 3.34 40.07 -19.39
C SER A 11 4.25 38.86 -19.64
N LEU A 12 5.51 39.09 -20.02
CA LEU A 12 6.55 38.06 -20.15
C LEU A 12 7.13 37.61 -18.81
N SER A 13 6.95 38.39 -17.73
CA SER A 13 7.35 38.03 -16.37
C SER A 13 6.28 37.24 -15.59
N PHE A 14 5.16 36.87 -16.20
CA PHE A 14 4.47 35.66 -15.76
C PHE A 14 5.31 34.46 -16.22
N TYR A 15 6.41 34.20 -15.49
CA TYR A 15 7.13 32.95 -15.58
C TYR A 15 6.14 31.83 -15.27
N THR A 16 5.56 31.21 -16.30
CA THR A 16 4.93 29.90 -16.14
C THR A 16 6.08 28.95 -15.82
N TRP A 17 6.25 28.61 -14.54
CA TRP A 17 7.18 27.57 -14.13
C TRP A 17 6.77 26.26 -14.82
N SER A 18 7.53 25.90 -15.83
CA SER A 18 7.36 24.65 -16.58
C SER A 18 8.40 23.66 -16.08
N TYR A 19 7.97 22.63 -15.37
CA TYR A 19 8.82 21.49 -15.07
C TYR A 19 9.01 20.61 -16.30
N LYS A 20 10.17 19.97 -16.41
CA LYS A 20 10.47 18.95 -17.41
C LYS A 20 10.23 17.58 -16.80
N ILE A 21 9.18 16.91 -17.26
CA ILE A 21 8.60 15.74 -16.62
C ILE A 21 8.78 14.51 -17.52
N LEU A 22 9.30 13.42 -16.96
CA LEU A 22 9.43 12.13 -17.65
C LEU A 22 8.37 11.14 -17.17
N LEU A 23 7.59 10.55 -18.07
CA LEU A 23 6.67 9.45 -17.78
C LEU A 23 7.12 8.17 -18.46
N TYR A 24 6.97 7.03 -17.79
CA TYR A 24 7.08 5.71 -18.42
C TYR A 24 5.70 5.10 -18.65
N ASN A 25 5.36 4.83 -19.92
CA ASN A 25 4.04 4.32 -20.32
C ASN A 25 4.14 3.17 -21.33
N PRO A 26 4.45 1.94 -20.89
CA PRO A 26 4.53 0.78 -21.75
C PRO A 26 3.14 0.34 -22.24
N LYS A 27 3.02 0.00 -23.52
CA LYS A 27 1.75 -0.34 -24.18
C LYS A 27 1.38 -1.81 -23.98
N PHE A 28 1.01 -2.20 -22.76
CA PHE A 28 0.60 -3.59 -22.45
C PHE A 28 -0.91 -3.77 -22.23
N SER A 29 -1.63 -2.70 -21.88
CA SER A 29 -3.09 -2.71 -21.70
C SER A 29 -3.67 -1.32 -21.90
N HIS A 30 -4.84 -1.23 -22.54
CA HIS A 30 -5.49 0.05 -22.82
C HIS A 30 -5.80 0.85 -21.54
N SER A 31 -6.23 0.21 -20.45
CA SER A 31 -6.63 0.91 -19.22
C SER A 31 -5.46 1.60 -18.52
N HIS A 32 -4.32 0.91 -18.41
CA HIS A 32 -3.08 1.43 -17.83
C HIS A 32 -2.49 2.53 -18.70
N VAL A 33 -2.39 2.28 -20.01
CA VAL A 33 -1.87 3.27 -20.96
C VAL A 33 -2.69 4.55 -20.94
N ASN A 34 -4.01 4.43 -20.86
CA ASN A 34 -4.91 5.56 -20.79
C ASN A 34 -4.79 6.32 -19.46
N PHE A 35 -4.60 5.64 -18.32
CA PHE A 35 -4.37 6.30 -17.03
C PHE A 35 -3.11 7.18 -17.05
N VAL A 36 -1.98 6.64 -17.52
CA VAL A 36 -0.73 7.40 -17.61
C VAL A 36 -0.80 8.48 -18.70
N SER A 37 -1.49 8.21 -19.81
CA SER A 37 -1.76 9.22 -20.84
C SER A 37 -2.53 10.41 -20.27
N GLN A 38 -3.55 10.16 -19.46
CA GLN A 38 -4.34 11.24 -18.87
C GLN A 38 -3.50 12.11 -17.92
N ILE A 39 -2.61 11.49 -17.15
CA ILE A 39 -1.64 12.24 -16.33
C ILE A 39 -0.73 13.10 -17.22
N SER A 40 -0.17 12.51 -18.29
CA SER A 40 0.65 13.23 -19.27
C SER A 40 -0.09 14.44 -19.85
N ASP A 41 -1.30 14.21 -20.35
CA ASP A 41 -2.09 15.22 -21.05
C ASP A 41 -2.51 16.36 -20.09
N ILE A 42 -2.86 16.05 -18.83
CA ILE A 42 -3.14 17.05 -17.78
C ILE A 42 -1.92 17.93 -17.50
N LEU A 43 -0.73 17.33 -17.41
CA LEU A 43 0.50 18.07 -17.11
C LEU A 43 0.93 18.96 -18.28
N VAL A 44 0.70 18.52 -19.52
CA VAL A 44 0.90 19.36 -20.72
C VAL A 44 -0.09 20.53 -20.73
N GLU A 45 -1.37 20.27 -20.44
CA GLU A 45 -2.38 21.33 -20.32
C GLU A 45 -2.07 22.34 -19.21
N ALA A 46 -1.39 21.90 -18.14
CA ALA A 46 -0.89 22.76 -17.07
C ALA A 46 0.35 23.58 -17.47
N GLY A 47 0.91 23.36 -18.67
CA GLY A 47 2.03 24.12 -19.23
C GLY A 47 3.42 23.52 -18.97
N HIS A 48 3.52 22.24 -18.60
CA HIS A 48 4.79 21.55 -18.38
C HIS A 48 5.35 20.89 -19.64
N ASP A 49 6.67 20.70 -19.71
CA ASP A 49 7.34 19.95 -20.78
C ASP A 49 7.35 18.45 -20.44
N VAL A 50 6.38 17.72 -20.99
CA VAL A 50 6.20 16.29 -20.70
C VAL A 50 6.75 15.42 -21.82
N THR A 51 7.65 14.50 -21.47
CA THR A 51 8.13 13.43 -22.34
C THR A 51 7.68 12.08 -21.81
N VAL A 52 7.11 11.25 -22.69
CA VAL A 52 6.61 9.91 -22.37
C VAL A 52 7.44 8.86 -23.09
N ILE A 53 8.12 8.00 -22.33
CA ILE A 53 8.77 6.80 -22.84
C ILE A 53 7.68 5.76 -23.13
N VAL A 54 7.59 5.36 -24.39
CA VAL A 54 6.62 4.39 -24.87
C VAL A 54 7.37 3.17 -25.40
N THR A 55 7.07 2.00 -24.85
CA THR A 55 7.49 0.70 -25.39
C THR A 55 6.25 -0.02 -25.90
N GLU A 56 6.36 -0.69 -27.06
CA GLU A 56 5.28 -1.51 -27.58
C GLU A 56 5.36 -2.90 -26.96
N MET A 57 4.50 -3.21 -25.97
CA MET A 57 4.42 -4.55 -25.40
C MET A 57 3.31 -5.39 -26.04
N ASP A 58 2.20 -4.78 -26.44
CA ASP A 58 1.10 -5.42 -27.18
C ASP A 58 0.74 -4.55 -28.38
N ILE A 59 0.89 -5.08 -29.60
CA ILE A 59 0.60 -4.34 -30.84
C ILE A 59 -0.89 -4.08 -31.03
N ASN A 60 -1.76 -4.79 -30.31
CA ASN A 60 -3.20 -4.57 -30.33
C ASN A 60 -3.60 -3.31 -29.56
N VAL A 61 -2.75 -2.81 -28.66
CA VAL A 61 -2.97 -1.53 -27.97
C VAL A 61 -2.61 -0.39 -28.93
N LYS A 62 -3.63 0.16 -29.59
CA LYS A 62 -3.46 1.24 -30.58
C LYS A 62 -3.29 2.63 -29.96
N HIS A 63 -3.46 2.77 -28.65
CA HIS A 63 -3.27 4.05 -27.96
C HIS A 63 -1.82 4.55 -28.15
N PRO A 64 -1.59 5.85 -28.45
CA PRO A 64 -0.25 6.37 -28.74
C PRO A 64 0.70 6.44 -27.53
N GLY A 65 0.16 6.39 -26.32
CA GLY A 65 0.87 6.51 -25.04
C GLY A 65 0.64 7.87 -24.37
N THR A 66 0.49 8.92 -25.16
CA THR A 66 0.00 10.25 -24.75
C THR A 66 -0.61 10.92 -25.97
N LYS A 67 -1.57 11.82 -25.77
CA LYS A 67 -2.17 12.60 -26.86
C LYS A 67 -1.44 13.93 -27.05
N ASN A 68 -1.05 14.57 -25.95
CA ASN A 68 -0.50 15.93 -25.96
C ASN A 68 1.00 15.99 -25.62
N GLY A 69 1.58 14.94 -25.01
CA GLY A 69 3.00 14.91 -24.63
C GLY A 69 3.95 14.49 -25.75
N LYS A 70 5.25 14.79 -25.57
CA LYS A 70 6.31 14.33 -26.48
C LYS A 70 6.54 12.83 -26.29
N ILE A 71 6.66 12.08 -27.38
CA ILE A 71 6.85 10.62 -27.31
C ILE A 71 8.32 10.28 -27.61
N TYR A 72 8.96 9.57 -26.67
CA TYR A 72 10.19 8.82 -26.94
C TYR A 72 9.84 7.35 -27.13
N LYS A 73 10.03 6.82 -28.33
CA LYS A 73 9.77 5.40 -28.62
C LYS A 73 11.00 4.58 -28.23
N ALA A 74 10.92 3.92 -27.07
CA ALA A 74 11.96 3.01 -26.60
C ALA A 74 11.80 1.63 -27.23
N SER A 75 12.90 0.87 -27.24
CA SER A 75 12.93 -0.45 -27.86
C SER A 75 12.12 -1.48 -27.04
N SER A 76 11.51 -2.43 -27.74
CA SER A 76 10.69 -3.48 -27.15
C SER A 76 11.38 -4.84 -27.23
N HIS A 77 11.24 -5.66 -26.19
CA HIS A 77 11.72 -7.03 -26.21
C HIS A 77 10.82 -7.89 -27.12
N PRO A 78 11.34 -8.56 -28.17
CA PRO A 78 10.51 -9.29 -29.14
C PRO A 78 9.60 -10.35 -28.50
N THR A 79 10.14 -11.14 -27.57
CA THR A 79 9.35 -12.16 -26.85
C THR A 79 8.26 -11.55 -25.96
N THR A 80 8.46 -10.33 -25.44
CA THR A 80 7.38 -9.64 -24.70
C THR A 80 6.25 -9.31 -25.66
N VAL A 81 6.59 -8.76 -26.83
CA VAL A 81 5.61 -8.41 -27.88
C VAL A 81 4.78 -9.64 -28.26
N GLU A 82 5.46 -10.75 -28.53
CA GLU A 82 4.83 -12.02 -28.88
C GLU A 82 3.92 -12.54 -27.74
N LEU A 83 4.44 -12.62 -26.51
CA LEU A 83 3.71 -13.18 -25.37
C LEU A 83 2.47 -12.37 -24.99
N MET A 84 2.48 -11.06 -25.22
CA MET A 84 1.35 -10.19 -24.89
C MET A 84 0.36 -10.08 -26.06
N THR A 85 0.85 -9.96 -27.29
CA THR A 85 0.02 -9.85 -28.50
C THR A 85 -0.73 -11.14 -28.78
N ASN A 86 -0.02 -12.28 -28.73
CA ASN A 86 -0.54 -13.59 -29.06
C ASN A 86 -1.00 -14.36 -27.82
N ASN A 87 -1.26 -13.66 -26.70
CA ASN A 87 -1.64 -14.30 -25.45
C ASN A 87 -3.03 -14.94 -25.60
N VAL A 88 -3.07 -16.16 -26.13
CA VAL A 88 -4.32 -16.90 -26.39
C VAL A 88 -5.14 -17.00 -25.12
N LEU A 89 -4.47 -17.13 -23.97
CA LEU A 89 -5.11 -17.12 -22.67
C LEU A 89 -5.86 -15.79 -22.48
N LEU A 90 -5.23 -14.61 -22.58
CA LEU A 90 -5.92 -13.31 -22.43
C LEU A 90 -6.98 -13.06 -23.51
N THR A 91 -6.82 -13.60 -24.72
CA THR A 91 -7.83 -13.44 -25.79
C THR A 91 -9.06 -14.32 -25.59
N ASP A 92 -8.94 -15.44 -24.89
CA ASP A 92 -10.06 -16.33 -24.56
C ASP A 92 -10.61 -16.05 -23.15
N MET A 93 -11.09 -14.82 -22.94
CA MET A 93 -11.67 -14.37 -21.67
C MET A 93 -12.95 -15.13 -21.28
N TRP A 94 -13.65 -15.67 -22.29
CA TRP A 94 -15.01 -16.17 -22.13
C TRP A 94 -15.10 -17.67 -21.85
N ASN A 95 -14.22 -18.51 -22.40
CA ASN A 95 -14.26 -19.96 -22.16
C ASN A 95 -13.67 -20.39 -20.80
N ARG A 96 -13.15 -19.44 -20.02
CA ARG A 96 -12.40 -19.73 -18.80
C ARG A 96 -13.33 -20.05 -17.64
N THR A 97 -13.41 -21.29 -17.16
CA THR A 97 -13.94 -21.53 -15.81
C THR A 97 -13.18 -20.66 -14.76
N ASN A 98 -13.76 -20.44 -13.58
CA ASN A 98 -13.07 -19.82 -12.42
C ASN A 98 -11.92 -20.71 -11.87
N ASP A 99 -11.19 -21.39 -12.75
CA ASP A 99 -10.07 -22.27 -12.47
C ASP A 99 -8.87 -21.44 -12.03
N PHE A 100 -8.54 -21.58 -10.76
CA PHE A 100 -7.41 -20.95 -10.10
C PHE A 100 -6.09 -21.20 -10.84
N ASN A 101 -5.87 -22.41 -11.37
CA ASN A 101 -4.60 -22.77 -12.03
C ASN A 101 -4.36 -21.95 -13.30
N ARG A 102 -5.42 -21.74 -14.10
CA ARG A 102 -5.33 -20.89 -15.30
C ARG A 102 -5.13 -19.42 -14.98
N GLN A 103 -5.70 -18.91 -13.89
CA GLN A 103 -5.45 -17.55 -13.43
C GLN A 103 -4.00 -17.35 -13.00
N VAL A 104 -3.42 -18.33 -12.29
CA VAL A 104 -2.00 -18.32 -11.92
C VAL A 104 -1.10 -18.39 -13.16
N GLU A 105 -1.43 -19.24 -14.14
CA GLU A 105 -0.65 -19.33 -15.39
C GLU A 105 -0.66 -18.01 -16.17
N MET A 106 -1.82 -17.37 -16.31
CA MET A 106 -1.94 -16.05 -16.95
C MET A 106 -1.10 -15.00 -16.22
N MET A 107 -1.16 -14.98 -14.89
CA MET A 107 -0.35 -14.08 -14.07
C MET A 107 1.14 -14.35 -14.30
N ASN A 108 1.58 -15.61 -14.33
CA ASN A 108 2.98 -15.97 -14.58
C ASN A 108 3.47 -15.51 -15.95
N GLN A 109 2.67 -15.70 -17.01
CA GLN A 109 3.01 -15.23 -18.36
C GLN A 109 3.11 -13.71 -18.43
N PHE A 110 2.13 -13.01 -17.84
CA PHE A 110 2.15 -11.55 -17.74
C PHE A 110 3.39 -11.05 -16.99
N MET A 111 3.70 -11.66 -15.85
CA MET A 111 4.87 -11.33 -15.05
C MET A 111 6.19 -11.61 -15.79
N LYS A 112 6.26 -12.70 -16.56
CA LYS A 112 7.41 -13.00 -17.43
C LYS A 112 7.58 -11.94 -18.51
N ALA A 113 6.51 -11.54 -19.19
CA ALA A 113 6.56 -10.52 -20.23
C ALA A 113 6.99 -9.15 -19.68
N CYS A 114 6.46 -8.76 -18.52
CA CYS A 114 6.88 -7.56 -17.79
C CYS A 114 8.36 -7.61 -17.39
N ASN A 115 8.84 -8.74 -16.86
CA ASN A 115 10.24 -8.92 -16.47
C ASN A 115 11.19 -8.83 -17.66
N LEU A 116 10.86 -9.48 -18.78
CA LEU A 116 11.66 -9.42 -20.02
C LEU A 116 11.77 -7.97 -20.54
N GLN A 117 10.66 -7.24 -20.57
CA GLN A 117 10.68 -5.84 -20.98
C GLN A 117 11.44 -4.94 -19.99
N ALA A 118 11.31 -5.21 -18.69
CA ALA A 118 12.05 -4.48 -17.66
C ALA A 118 13.57 -4.66 -17.84
N ARG A 119 14.03 -5.90 -18.07
CA ARG A 119 15.45 -6.21 -18.32
C ARG A 119 15.94 -5.54 -19.61
N HIS A 120 15.12 -5.57 -20.66
CA HIS A 120 15.43 -4.91 -21.92
C HIS A 120 15.62 -3.40 -21.73
N THR A 121 14.70 -2.76 -21.00
CA THR A 121 14.76 -1.33 -20.66
C THR A 121 15.97 -1.00 -19.77
N PHE A 122 16.33 -1.89 -18.84
CA PHE A 122 17.48 -1.72 -17.94
C PHE A 122 18.83 -1.66 -18.68
N TYR A 123 18.94 -2.33 -19.84
CA TYR A 123 20.15 -2.37 -20.66
C TYR A 123 20.09 -1.45 -21.90
N ASP A 124 19.01 -0.68 -22.09
CA ASP A 124 18.85 0.24 -23.22
C ASP A 124 19.75 1.49 -23.05
N LYS A 125 20.93 1.46 -23.68
CA LYS A 125 21.93 2.54 -23.60
C LYS A 125 21.50 3.82 -24.31
N ASP A 126 20.72 3.70 -25.37
CA ASP A 126 20.24 4.86 -26.13
C ASP A 126 19.19 5.61 -25.31
N LEU A 127 18.28 4.88 -24.66
CA LEU A 127 17.35 5.44 -23.70
C LEU A 127 18.07 6.08 -22.52
N GLU A 128 19.05 5.40 -21.91
CA GLU A 128 19.85 5.96 -20.82
C GLU A 128 20.53 7.28 -21.22
N THR A 129 21.15 7.31 -22.40
CA THR A 129 21.84 8.49 -22.94
C THR A 129 20.85 9.63 -23.19
N PHE A 130 19.71 9.33 -23.80
CA PHE A 130 18.63 10.29 -24.00
C PHE A 130 18.18 10.89 -22.67
N VAL A 131 17.77 10.06 -21.71
CA VAL A 131 17.22 10.54 -20.43
C VAL A 131 18.23 11.42 -19.68
N LYS A 132 19.50 10.99 -19.60
CA LYS A 132 20.58 11.77 -18.97
C LYS A 132 20.82 13.11 -19.68
N SER A 133 20.71 13.17 -21.01
CA SER A 133 20.88 14.41 -21.78
C SER A 133 19.76 15.43 -21.53
N GLN A 134 18.57 14.98 -21.12
CA GLN A 134 17.40 15.84 -21.01
C GLN A 134 17.32 16.61 -19.69
N ASN A 135 18.00 16.17 -18.63
CA ASN A 135 17.92 16.77 -17.28
C ASN A 135 16.48 16.96 -16.78
N PHE A 136 15.72 15.86 -16.68
CA PHE A 136 14.35 15.90 -16.17
C PHE A 136 14.31 16.29 -14.67
N ASP A 137 13.34 17.13 -14.30
CA ASP A 137 13.15 17.59 -12.91
C ASP A 137 12.50 16.50 -12.05
N ILE A 138 11.56 15.77 -12.65
CA ILE A 138 10.78 14.74 -11.97
C ILE A 138 10.36 13.63 -12.94
N ALA A 139 10.27 12.41 -12.43
CA ALA A 139 9.79 11.26 -13.19
C ALA A 139 8.54 10.61 -12.57
N PHE A 140 7.75 9.96 -13.42
CA PHE A 140 6.58 9.20 -13.04
C PHE A 140 6.60 7.80 -13.66
N SER A 141 6.25 6.80 -12.84
CA SER A 141 5.98 5.44 -13.31
C SER A 141 4.87 4.81 -12.50
N GLU A 142 4.09 3.91 -13.11
CA GLU A 142 3.21 3.04 -12.35
C GLU A 142 4.01 2.09 -11.44
N LEU A 143 3.43 1.75 -10.28
CA LEU A 143 3.99 0.80 -9.31
C LEU A 143 4.22 -0.60 -9.92
N LEU A 144 3.46 -0.95 -10.96
CA LEU A 144 3.64 -2.18 -11.71
C LEU A 144 5.03 -2.26 -12.40
N HIS A 145 5.66 -1.10 -12.65
CA HIS A 145 6.97 -0.99 -13.26
C HIS A 145 8.01 -0.45 -12.25
N SER A 146 8.02 -1.01 -11.04
CA SER A 146 8.87 -0.52 -9.93
C SER A 146 10.37 -0.47 -10.23
N HIS A 147 10.88 -1.27 -11.18
CA HIS A 147 12.28 -1.20 -11.64
C HIS A 147 12.64 0.20 -12.18
N MET A 148 11.67 0.96 -12.69
CA MET A 148 11.89 2.32 -13.18
C MET A 148 12.36 3.27 -12.09
N PHE A 149 11.96 3.10 -10.83
CA PHE A 149 12.42 3.97 -9.73
C PHE A 149 13.93 3.80 -9.49
N GLY A 150 14.46 2.59 -9.68
CA GLY A 150 15.91 2.36 -9.71
C GLY A 150 16.59 3.01 -10.91
N LEU A 151 15.98 2.91 -12.10
CA LEU A 151 16.50 3.54 -13.31
C LEU A 151 16.50 5.06 -13.23
N PHE A 152 15.44 5.68 -12.71
CA PHE A 152 15.38 7.13 -12.49
C PHE A 152 16.54 7.61 -11.62
N LYS A 153 16.81 6.92 -10.51
CA LYS A 153 17.98 7.21 -9.66
C LYS A 153 19.29 7.03 -10.42
N ALA A 154 19.45 5.95 -11.20
CA ALA A 154 20.67 5.68 -11.98
C ALA A 154 20.88 6.68 -13.14
N TRP A 155 19.79 7.24 -13.66
CA TRP A 155 19.79 8.27 -14.69
C TRP A 155 19.91 9.69 -14.14
N GLY A 156 20.04 9.85 -12.82
CA GLY A 156 20.28 11.14 -12.16
C GLY A 156 19.01 11.96 -11.88
N ILE A 157 17.82 11.38 -12.05
CA ILE A 157 16.56 12.03 -11.68
C ILE A 157 16.38 11.91 -10.17
N LYS A 158 16.39 13.06 -9.48
CA LYS A 158 16.41 13.12 -8.00
C LYS A 158 15.04 12.85 -7.37
N THR A 159 13.97 13.14 -8.10
CA THR A 159 12.60 13.09 -7.60
C THR A 159 11.74 12.21 -8.50
N HIS A 160 10.89 11.39 -7.89
CA HIS A 160 9.89 10.64 -8.62
C HIS A 160 8.57 10.56 -7.86
N VAL A 161 7.51 10.34 -8.65
CA VAL A 161 6.16 10.08 -8.17
C VAL A 161 5.69 8.75 -8.73
N SER A 162 4.83 8.06 -8.00
CA SER A 162 4.29 6.78 -8.43
C SER A 162 2.81 6.87 -8.76
N GLY A 163 2.31 5.90 -9.54
CA GLY A 163 0.89 5.78 -9.84
C GLY A 163 0.39 4.34 -9.80
N CYS A 164 -0.92 4.19 -9.70
CA CYS A 164 -1.60 2.90 -9.74
C CYS A 164 -2.91 3.08 -10.51
N ALA A 165 -3.00 2.52 -11.72
CA ALA A 165 -4.21 2.61 -12.55
C ALA A 165 -5.40 1.80 -11.98
N THR A 166 -5.18 1.01 -10.93
CA THR A 166 -6.19 0.28 -10.16
C THR A 166 -6.25 0.81 -8.72
N ALA A 167 -7.11 0.20 -7.87
CA ALA A 167 -6.92 0.33 -6.43
C ALA A 167 -5.55 -0.22 -5.99
N LEU A 168 -5.03 0.31 -4.88
CA LEU A 168 -3.68 -0.01 -4.40
C LEU A 168 -3.59 -1.47 -3.95
N PHE A 169 -2.63 -2.21 -4.50
CA PHE A 169 -2.34 -3.59 -4.11
C PHE A 169 -1.87 -3.68 -2.66
N ASP A 170 -2.24 -4.76 -1.97
CA ASP A 170 -1.94 -5.02 -0.56
C ASP A 170 -0.45 -4.87 -0.23
N ALA A 171 0.41 -5.40 -1.09
CA ALA A 171 1.86 -5.36 -0.94
C ALA A 171 2.45 -3.93 -0.99
N MET A 172 1.72 -2.98 -1.59
CA MET A 172 2.16 -1.60 -1.79
C MET A 172 1.84 -0.69 -0.60
N TYR A 173 1.07 -1.15 0.40
CA TYR A 173 0.85 -0.35 1.62
C TYR A 173 2.14 -0.19 2.44
N ALA A 174 2.94 -1.26 2.55
CA ALA A 174 4.12 -1.26 3.42
C ALA A 174 5.22 -0.28 2.99
N PRO A 175 5.59 -0.16 1.69
CA PRO A 175 6.50 0.89 1.22
C PRO A 175 6.06 2.31 1.61
N PHE A 176 4.75 2.56 1.69
CA PHE A 176 4.21 3.86 2.09
C PHE A 176 3.94 3.98 3.60
N GLY A 177 4.49 3.08 4.42
CA GLY A 177 4.46 3.17 5.88
C GLY A 177 3.18 2.67 6.54
N LEU A 178 2.33 1.91 5.83
CA LEU A 178 1.12 1.32 6.40
C LEU A 178 1.12 -0.21 6.30
N PRO A 179 0.67 -0.94 7.34
CA PRO A 179 0.30 -2.33 7.17
C PRO A 179 -1.00 -2.44 6.37
N PHE A 180 -1.14 -3.47 5.53
CA PHE A 180 -2.41 -3.75 4.87
C PHE A 180 -3.45 -4.26 5.90
N PRO A 181 -4.60 -3.58 6.06
CA PRO A 181 -5.58 -3.93 7.09
C PRO A 181 -6.55 -5.03 6.62
N SER A 182 -6.05 -6.26 6.50
CA SER A 182 -6.81 -7.41 5.94
C SER A 182 -8.04 -7.84 6.74
N SER A 183 -8.28 -7.29 7.93
CA SER A 183 -9.47 -7.58 8.74
C SER A 183 -10.73 -6.85 8.25
N TYR A 184 -10.59 -5.75 7.51
CA TYR A 184 -11.71 -4.95 7.01
C TYR A 184 -11.50 -4.37 5.60
N VAL A 185 -10.30 -4.40 5.04
CA VAL A 185 -10.09 -4.09 3.61
C VAL A 185 -9.89 -5.40 2.84
N PRO A 186 -10.74 -5.70 1.86
CA PRO A 186 -10.56 -6.87 1.02
C PRO A 186 -9.33 -6.71 0.13
N ASN A 187 -8.63 -7.82 -0.09
CA ASN A 187 -7.63 -7.95 -1.13
C ASN A 187 -8.26 -7.59 -2.49
N LEU A 188 -7.47 -6.99 -3.39
CA LEU A 188 -7.93 -6.52 -4.70
C LEU A 188 -8.64 -7.60 -5.55
N MET A 189 -8.32 -8.88 -5.34
CA MET A 189 -8.91 -9.99 -6.08
C MET A 189 -10.11 -10.64 -5.37
N ASN A 190 -10.39 -10.27 -4.11
CA ASN A 190 -11.48 -10.87 -3.34
C ASN A 190 -12.80 -10.12 -3.54
N PRO A 191 -13.90 -10.80 -3.90
CA PRO A 191 -15.21 -10.19 -4.12
C PRO A 191 -15.93 -9.93 -2.80
N TYR A 192 -15.31 -9.18 -1.89
CA TYR A 192 -15.91 -8.77 -0.62
C TYR A 192 -16.01 -7.24 -0.51
N THR A 193 -16.78 -6.78 0.47
CA THR A 193 -16.83 -5.36 0.86
C THR A 193 -16.05 -5.13 2.15
N ASP A 194 -16.08 -3.91 2.69
CA ASP A 194 -15.64 -3.60 4.05
C ASP A 194 -16.50 -4.27 5.15
N LYS A 195 -17.65 -4.85 4.79
CA LYS A 195 -18.47 -5.70 5.65
C LYS A 195 -18.27 -7.17 5.29
N MET A 196 -17.30 -7.80 5.96
CA MET A 196 -17.00 -9.23 5.83
C MET A 196 -17.45 -10.01 7.08
N THR A 197 -18.01 -11.19 6.87
CA THR A 197 -18.20 -12.25 7.87
C THR A 197 -16.86 -12.80 8.37
N TYR A 198 -16.84 -13.55 9.48
CA TYR A 198 -15.62 -14.16 9.99
C TYR A 198 -14.92 -15.08 8.98
N LYS A 199 -15.70 -15.84 8.20
CA LYS A 199 -15.17 -16.71 7.14
C LYS A 199 -14.53 -15.89 6.02
N GLU A 200 -15.18 -14.82 5.57
CA GLU A 200 -14.65 -13.95 4.53
C GLU A 200 -13.39 -13.21 4.99
N ARG A 201 -13.36 -12.73 6.25
CA ARG A 201 -12.14 -12.14 6.86
C ARG A 201 -10.99 -13.14 6.93
N PHE A 202 -11.28 -14.39 7.28
CA PHE A 202 -10.28 -15.45 7.31
C PHE A 202 -9.74 -15.72 5.90
N ASN A 203 -10.61 -15.91 4.91
CA ASN A 203 -10.20 -16.07 3.51
C ASN A 203 -9.39 -14.88 3.01
N ASN A 204 -9.77 -13.66 3.40
CA ASN A 204 -9.07 -12.45 3.04
C ASN A 204 -7.67 -12.36 3.65
N LEU A 205 -7.52 -12.77 4.92
CA LEU A 205 -6.23 -12.90 5.58
C LEU A 205 -5.34 -13.93 4.86
N ILE A 206 -5.88 -15.11 4.53
CA ILE A 206 -5.13 -16.14 3.79
C ILE A 206 -4.67 -15.60 2.43
N ALA A 207 -5.54 -14.92 1.68
CA ALA A 207 -5.16 -14.29 0.41
C ALA A 207 -4.02 -13.26 0.58
N ASN A 208 -4.09 -12.40 1.60
CA ASN A 208 -3.02 -11.45 1.91
C ASN A 208 -1.69 -12.16 2.27
N LEU A 209 -1.74 -13.26 3.04
CA LEU A 209 -0.56 -14.05 3.38
C LEU A 209 0.07 -14.73 2.15
N ILE A 210 -0.75 -15.31 1.27
CA ILE A 210 -0.30 -15.88 0.00
C ILE A 210 0.40 -14.80 -0.85
N ASN A 211 -0.19 -13.61 -0.94
CA ASN A 211 0.42 -12.49 -1.67
C ASN A 211 1.75 -12.05 -1.04
N LYS A 212 1.85 -12.00 0.29
CA LYS A 212 3.13 -11.71 0.96
C LYS A 212 4.20 -12.76 0.66
N LEU A 213 3.84 -14.04 0.66
CA LEU A 213 4.75 -15.13 0.29
C LEU A 213 5.18 -15.02 -1.18
N PHE A 214 4.23 -14.72 -2.09
CA PHE A 214 4.54 -14.50 -3.49
C PHE A 214 5.55 -13.35 -3.68
N ILE A 215 5.34 -12.22 -3.01
CA ILE A 215 6.28 -11.09 -3.05
C ILE A 215 7.62 -11.44 -2.39
N PHE A 216 7.63 -12.23 -1.33
CA PHE A 216 8.87 -12.68 -0.71
C PHE A 216 9.71 -13.53 -1.67
N PHE A 217 9.10 -14.51 -2.36
CA PHE A 217 9.84 -15.42 -3.24
C PHE A 217 10.11 -14.85 -4.65
N LYS A 218 9.23 -14.00 -5.18
CA LYS A 218 9.32 -13.50 -6.57
C LYS A 218 9.63 -12.00 -6.65
N GLY A 219 9.41 -11.24 -5.59
CA GLY A 219 9.50 -9.77 -5.60
C GLY A 219 10.86 -9.24 -6.03
N ARG A 220 11.96 -9.84 -5.56
CA ARG A 220 13.34 -9.45 -5.97
C ARG A 220 13.51 -9.52 -7.48
N ASN A 221 13.13 -10.63 -8.10
CA ASN A 221 13.18 -10.80 -9.55
C ASN A 221 12.22 -9.83 -10.26
N MET A 222 10.99 -9.67 -9.78
CA MET A 222 10.00 -8.77 -10.38
C MET A 222 10.48 -7.32 -10.52
N VAL A 223 11.26 -6.84 -9.55
CA VAL A 223 11.78 -5.47 -9.54
C VAL A 223 13.22 -5.36 -10.03
N LEU A 224 13.80 -6.47 -10.51
CA LEU A 224 15.19 -6.58 -10.96
C LEU A 224 16.23 -6.27 -9.86
N GLN A 225 15.91 -6.48 -8.59
CA GLN A 225 16.79 -6.14 -7.46
C GLN A 225 18.20 -6.72 -7.63
N ASP A 226 18.30 -8.01 -7.98
CA ASP A 226 19.59 -8.68 -8.15
C ASP A 226 20.44 -8.06 -9.28
N LEU A 227 19.83 -7.53 -10.34
CA LEU A 227 20.56 -6.85 -11.43
C LEU A 227 21.05 -5.46 -11.01
N PHE A 228 20.26 -4.76 -10.19
CA PHE A 228 20.70 -3.50 -9.62
C PHE A 228 21.88 -3.71 -8.67
N ASP A 229 21.82 -4.73 -7.83
CA ASP A 229 22.89 -5.12 -6.91
C ASP A 229 24.16 -5.51 -7.71
N GLU A 230 24.02 -6.31 -8.77
CA GLU A 230 25.13 -6.70 -9.66
C GLU A 230 25.78 -5.49 -10.37
N LYS A 231 24.98 -4.60 -10.97
CA LYS A 231 25.49 -3.48 -11.78
C LYS A 231 26.04 -2.33 -10.94
N TYR A 232 25.41 -2.02 -9.80
CA TYR A 232 25.72 -0.81 -9.03
C TYR A 232 26.34 -1.11 -7.65
N GLY A 233 26.27 -2.35 -7.19
CA GLY A 233 26.67 -2.80 -5.86
C GLY A 233 25.46 -3.00 -4.95
N GLU A 234 25.51 -4.05 -4.14
CA GLU A 234 24.49 -4.45 -3.17
C GLU A 234 24.11 -3.30 -2.22
N GLY A 235 22.81 -3.18 -1.90
CA GLY A 235 22.29 -2.19 -0.98
C GLY A 235 22.21 -0.75 -1.52
N LYS A 236 22.83 -0.44 -2.66
CA LYS A 236 22.83 0.94 -3.21
C LYS A 236 21.51 1.33 -3.85
N TYR A 237 20.77 0.37 -4.39
CA TYR A 237 19.53 0.57 -5.13
C TYR A 237 18.43 -0.35 -4.60
N GLU A 238 17.99 -0.12 -3.37
CA GLU A 238 16.86 -0.84 -2.78
C GLU A 238 15.54 -0.41 -3.40
N ILE A 239 15.02 -1.16 -4.38
CA ILE A 239 13.86 -0.75 -5.19
C ILE A 239 12.62 -0.56 -4.32
N ARG A 240 12.44 -1.40 -3.31
CA ARG A 240 11.31 -1.28 -2.38
C ARG A 240 11.37 0.03 -1.57
N GLU A 241 12.56 0.48 -1.18
CA GLU A 241 12.73 1.77 -0.51
C GLU A 241 12.50 2.92 -1.49
N LEU A 242 12.98 2.79 -2.73
CA LEU A 242 12.73 3.79 -3.78
C LEU A 242 11.24 3.96 -4.07
N VAL A 243 10.44 2.88 -4.05
CA VAL A 243 8.98 2.99 -4.11
C VAL A 243 8.44 3.85 -2.96
N GLY A 244 8.87 3.58 -1.71
CA GLY A 244 8.47 4.35 -0.53
C GLY A 244 8.97 5.80 -0.50
N ASP A 245 10.07 6.05 -1.21
CA ASP A 245 10.68 7.37 -1.39
C ASP A 245 9.93 8.26 -2.38
N SER A 246 9.02 7.69 -3.18
CA SER A 246 8.12 8.48 -4.01
C SER A 246 7.46 9.58 -3.18
N SER A 247 7.44 10.81 -3.70
CA SER A 247 6.86 11.94 -2.98
C SER A 247 5.37 11.70 -2.72
N PHE A 248 4.67 11.20 -3.74
CA PHE A 248 3.28 10.79 -3.69
C PHE A 248 3.04 9.47 -4.45
N VAL A 249 1.88 8.87 -4.24
CA VAL A 249 1.31 7.80 -5.06
C VAL A 249 -0.09 8.19 -5.50
N PHE A 250 -0.31 8.28 -6.81
CA PHE A 250 -1.60 8.58 -7.41
C PHE A 250 -2.37 7.29 -7.67
N ILE A 251 -3.53 7.13 -7.02
CA ILE A 251 -4.33 5.90 -7.07
C ILE A 251 -5.61 6.21 -7.86
N ASN A 252 -5.94 5.40 -8.87
CA ASN A 252 -7.12 5.57 -9.73
C ASN A 252 -8.44 5.15 -9.04
N THR A 253 -8.64 5.57 -7.79
CA THR A 253 -9.87 5.35 -7.02
C THR A 253 -10.48 6.68 -6.64
N ASN A 254 -11.80 6.71 -6.42
CA ASN A 254 -12.50 7.91 -5.95
C ASN A 254 -12.94 7.72 -4.49
N PRO A 255 -12.66 8.66 -3.57
CA PRO A 255 -12.96 8.51 -2.15
C PRO A 255 -14.45 8.31 -1.83
N LEU A 256 -15.35 8.76 -2.72
CA LEU A 256 -16.80 8.62 -2.52
C LEU A 256 -17.36 7.29 -3.01
N PHE A 257 -16.64 6.59 -3.89
CA PHE A 257 -17.08 5.35 -4.51
C PHE A 257 -16.28 4.12 -4.05
N ASN A 258 -15.01 4.31 -3.69
CA ASN A 258 -14.13 3.26 -3.21
C ASN A 258 -14.42 2.88 -1.74
N LEU A 259 -13.86 1.76 -1.29
CA LEU A 259 -13.95 1.35 0.11
C LEU A 259 -13.14 2.28 1.03
N PRO A 260 -13.62 2.55 2.26
CA PRO A 260 -12.84 3.28 3.24
C PRO A 260 -11.60 2.48 3.66
N GLY A 261 -10.46 3.15 3.73
CA GLY A 261 -9.18 2.52 4.09
C GLY A 261 -8.19 3.52 4.67
N ALA A 262 -7.24 3.02 5.46
CA ALA A 262 -6.16 3.82 6.00
C ALA A 262 -5.26 4.34 4.87
N LYS A 263 -4.93 5.63 4.91
CA LYS A 263 -4.07 6.32 3.93
C LYS A 263 -3.04 7.18 4.64
N THR A 264 -1.88 7.32 4.02
CA THR A 264 -0.91 8.35 4.42
C THR A 264 -1.12 9.61 3.59
N PRO A 265 -0.59 10.77 4.01
CA PRO A 265 -0.60 11.98 3.18
C PRO A 265 0.07 11.84 1.81
N LYS A 266 0.83 10.76 1.58
CA LYS A 266 1.42 10.45 0.28
C LYS A 266 0.42 9.83 -0.70
N MET A 267 -0.69 9.24 -0.21
CA MET A 267 -1.64 8.50 -1.03
C MET A 267 -2.75 9.42 -1.53
N ILE A 268 -2.68 9.80 -2.81
CA ILE A 268 -3.61 10.74 -3.43
C ILE A 268 -4.53 10.00 -4.38
N GLU A 269 -5.83 10.10 -4.14
CA GLU A 269 -6.85 9.46 -4.97
C GLU A 269 -7.27 10.38 -6.12
N VAL A 270 -7.09 9.89 -7.34
CA VAL A 270 -7.33 10.64 -8.57
C VAL A 270 -8.28 9.90 -9.53
N GLY A 271 -9.11 9.00 -9.00
CA GLY A 271 -10.12 8.29 -9.78
C GLY A 271 -11.05 9.25 -10.52
N GLY A 272 -11.13 9.09 -11.84
CA GLY A 272 -11.94 9.94 -12.72
C GLY A 272 -11.20 11.14 -13.31
N ILE A 273 -9.87 11.27 -13.16
CA ILE A 273 -9.06 12.31 -13.86
C ILE A 273 -9.27 12.37 -15.38
N GLY A 274 -9.66 11.23 -15.93
CA GLY A 274 -9.87 10.98 -17.33
C GLY A 274 -11.25 11.26 -17.89
N ILE A 275 -12.23 11.51 -17.03
CA ILE A 275 -13.60 11.74 -17.46
C ILE A 275 -13.65 13.14 -18.08
N SER A 276 -13.73 13.19 -19.41
CA SER A 276 -13.93 14.43 -20.13
C SER A 276 -15.31 15.01 -19.85
N GLU A 277 -15.44 16.31 -20.05
CA GLU A 277 -16.77 16.91 -20.21
C GLU A 277 -17.49 16.21 -21.36
N SER A 278 -18.72 15.79 -21.09
CA SER A 278 -19.52 15.05 -22.06
C SER A 278 -19.95 15.96 -23.20
N MET A 279 -19.78 15.48 -24.42
CA MET A 279 -20.18 16.18 -25.64
C MET A 279 -21.64 15.84 -25.99
N PRO A 280 -22.36 16.72 -26.70
CA PRO A 280 -23.66 16.37 -27.26
C PRO A 280 -23.55 15.16 -28.19
N LEU A 281 -24.49 14.22 -28.06
CA LEU A 281 -24.57 13.06 -28.95
C LEU A 281 -24.86 13.50 -30.39
N ASP A 282 -24.25 12.81 -31.35
CA ASP A 282 -24.56 12.99 -32.76
C ASP A 282 -26.00 12.55 -33.11
N ASN A 283 -26.44 12.87 -34.33
CA ASN A 283 -27.79 12.53 -34.79
C ASN A 283 -28.07 11.02 -34.77
N PHE A 284 -27.06 10.18 -34.98
CA PHE A 284 -27.23 8.72 -35.00
C PHE A 284 -27.56 8.21 -33.59
N TRP A 285 -26.77 8.59 -32.58
CA TRP A 285 -27.02 8.19 -31.20
C TRP A 285 -28.28 8.83 -30.64
N ASN A 286 -28.56 10.09 -30.95
CA ASN A 286 -29.77 10.77 -30.50
C ASN A 286 -31.05 10.10 -31.05
N LYS A 287 -31.04 9.71 -32.33
CA LYS A 287 -32.14 8.94 -32.93
C LYS A 287 -32.26 7.56 -32.28
N THR A 288 -31.13 6.87 -32.08
CA THR A 288 -31.08 5.54 -31.45
C THR A 288 -31.72 5.54 -30.06
N LEU A 289 -31.35 6.49 -29.21
CA LEU A 289 -31.89 6.60 -27.84
C LEU A 289 -33.38 7.00 -27.79
N SER A 290 -33.92 7.52 -28.90
CA SER A 290 -35.32 7.93 -29.04
C SER A 290 -36.24 6.82 -29.58
N LEU A 291 -35.69 5.70 -30.06
CA LEU A 291 -36.48 4.62 -30.66
C LEU A 291 -37.44 3.97 -29.65
N ARG A 292 -37.05 3.92 -28.37
CA ARG A 292 -37.79 3.25 -27.29
C ARG A 292 -37.61 4.00 -25.97
N GLN A 293 -38.46 3.67 -24.99
CA GLN A 293 -38.49 4.34 -23.68
C GLN A 293 -37.29 4.03 -22.79
N LYS A 294 -36.66 2.87 -22.98
CA LYS A 294 -35.54 2.39 -22.17
C LYS A 294 -34.38 2.03 -23.09
N ASN A 295 -33.18 2.33 -22.62
CA ASN A 295 -31.94 2.08 -23.34
C ASN A 295 -30.95 1.35 -22.43
N VAL A 296 -30.33 0.30 -22.95
CA VAL A 296 -29.31 -0.50 -22.24
C VAL A 296 -28.03 -0.51 -23.05
N LEU A 297 -26.93 -0.10 -22.42
CA LEU A 297 -25.59 -0.21 -23.01
C LEU A 297 -24.96 -1.54 -22.59
N ILE A 298 -24.30 -2.24 -23.51
CA ILE A 298 -23.53 -3.45 -23.23
C ILE A 298 -22.09 -3.24 -23.71
N SER A 299 -21.12 -3.32 -22.79
CA SER A 299 -19.68 -3.25 -23.12
C SER A 299 -18.85 -4.03 -22.11
N PHE A 300 -18.13 -5.04 -22.59
CA PHE A 300 -17.20 -5.85 -21.78
C PHE A 300 -15.75 -5.36 -21.86
N GLY A 301 -15.55 -4.10 -22.29
CA GLY A 301 -14.25 -3.45 -22.33
C GLY A 301 -13.42 -3.78 -23.58
N SER A 302 -12.11 -3.65 -23.46
CA SER A 302 -11.14 -3.82 -24.56
C SER A 302 -10.53 -5.21 -24.63
N ILE A 303 -10.55 -5.96 -23.52
CA ILE A 303 -9.89 -7.28 -23.42
C ILE A 303 -10.89 -8.42 -23.68
N ALA A 304 -12.04 -8.42 -22.99
CA ALA A 304 -13.11 -9.40 -23.21
C ALA A 304 -13.96 -9.02 -24.44
N LYS A 305 -13.41 -9.27 -25.64
CA LYS A 305 -14.08 -8.97 -26.92
C LYS A 305 -15.41 -9.72 -27.03
N SER A 306 -16.50 -9.01 -27.30
CA SER A 306 -17.84 -9.62 -27.45
C SER A 306 -17.91 -10.60 -28.62
N SER A 307 -17.15 -10.36 -29.70
CA SER A 307 -17.13 -11.26 -30.86
C SER A 307 -16.56 -12.64 -30.57
N LEU A 308 -15.66 -12.75 -29.59
CA LEU A 308 -15.05 -14.01 -29.14
C LEU A 308 -15.90 -14.75 -28.09
N MET A 309 -17.06 -14.21 -27.75
CA MET A 309 -17.98 -14.83 -26.80
C MET A 309 -18.50 -16.18 -27.34
N PRO A 310 -18.54 -17.24 -26.52
CA PRO A 310 -19.12 -18.53 -26.87
C PRO A 310 -20.57 -18.39 -27.31
N GLU A 311 -20.94 -19.21 -28.29
CA GLU A 311 -22.27 -19.16 -28.91
C GLU A 311 -23.42 -19.32 -27.92
N HIS A 312 -23.24 -20.07 -26.84
CA HIS A 312 -24.29 -20.22 -25.82
C HIS A 312 -24.58 -18.92 -25.05
N PHE A 313 -23.55 -18.11 -24.75
CA PHE A 313 -23.74 -16.79 -24.13
C PHE A 313 -24.33 -15.79 -25.14
N LYS A 314 -23.82 -15.78 -26.38
CA LYS A 314 -24.37 -14.93 -27.46
C LYS A 314 -25.86 -15.19 -27.67
N LYS A 315 -26.27 -16.47 -27.80
CA LYS A 315 -27.67 -16.88 -27.97
C LYS A 315 -28.54 -16.45 -26.79
N SER A 316 -28.03 -16.58 -25.57
CA SER A 316 -28.75 -16.14 -24.37
C SER A 316 -28.98 -14.63 -24.36
N ILE A 317 -27.94 -13.83 -24.65
CA ILE A 317 -28.05 -12.37 -24.76
C ILE A 317 -29.04 -11.97 -25.86
N ILE A 318 -28.97 -12.59 -27.04
CA ILE A 318 -29.91 -12.33 -28.14
C ILE A 318 -31.34 -12.71 -27.75
N LYS A 319 -31.56 -13.84 -27.07
CA LYS A 319 -32.88 -14.22 -26.55
C LYS A 319 -33.40 -13.17 -25.56
N THR A 320 -32.57 -12.72 -24.61
CA THR A 320 -32.91 -11.64 -23.69
C THR A 320 -33.31 -10.36 -24.42
N ILE A 321 -32.52 -9.95 -25.42
CA ILE A 321 -32.79 -8.74 -26.22
C ILE A 321 -34.12 -8.86 -26.96
N LYS A 322 -34.37 -9.98 -27.65
CA LYS A 322 -35.63 -10.23 -28.37
C LYS A 322 -36.84 -10.22 -27.43
N THR A 323 -36.72 -10.82 -26.24
CA THR A 323 -37.79 -10.82 -25.24
C THR A 323 -38.08 -9.42 -24.71
N LEU A 324 -37.04 -8.61 -24.50
CA LEU A 324 -37.15 -7.22 -24.03
C LEU A 324 -37.30 -6.24 -25.21
N SER A 325 -38.22 -6.53 -26.14
CA SER A 325 -38.41 -5.79 -27.40
C SER A 325 -38.77 -4.31 -27.23
N ASN A 326 -39.25 -3.92 -26.04
CA ASN A 326 -39.54 -2.54 -25.64
C ASN A 326 -38.32 -1.74 -25.16
N ILE A 327 -37.12 -2.35 -25.14
CA ILE A 327 -35.85 -1.75 -24.73
C ILE A 327 -34.90 -1.72 -25.93
N THR A 328 -34.22 -0.60 -26.18
CA THR A 328 -33.13 -0.52 -27.16
C THR A 328 -31.83 -0.97 -26.50
N PHE A 329 -31.13 -1.93 -27.11
CA PHE A 329 -29.82 -2.40 -26.67
C PHE A 329 -28.74 -1.87 -27.61
N ILE A 330 -27.74 -1.21 -27.04
CA ILE A 330 -26.53 -0.79 -27.74
C ILE A 330 -25.42 -1.72 -27.28
N TRP A 331 -24.87 -2.55 -28.16
CA TRP A 331 -23.83 -3.50 -27.81
C TRP A 331 -22.53 -3.18 -28.56
N LYS A 332 -21.49 -2.86 -27.78
CA LYS A 332 -20.14 -2.76 -28.32
C LYS A 332 -19.68 -4.14 -28.77
N TYR A 333 -19.44 -4.28 -30.07
CA TYR A 333 -19.20 -5.56 -30.72
C TYR A 333 -18.20 -5.40 -31.87
N GLU A 334 -17.16 -6.22 -31.89
CA GLU A 334 -16.01 -6.02 -32.78
C GLU A 334 -16.31 -6.37 -34.25
N THR A 335 -17.24 -7.30 -34.49
CA THR A 335 -17.64 -7.82 -35.81
C THR A 335 -19.14 -7.62 -36.06
N PRO A 336 -19.65 -6.37 -36.13
CA PRO A 336 -21.08 -6.10 -36.24
C PRO A 336 -21.74 -6.66 -37.51
N ASP A 337 -20.95 -6.98 -38.53
CA ASP A 337 -21.41 -7.46 -39.83
C ASP A 337 -21.46 -9.00 -39.92
N ASP A 338 -21.28 -9.73 -38.80
CA ASP A 338 -21.24 -11.20 -38.77
C ASP A 338 -22.61 -11.91 -38.70
N GLY A 339 -23.70 -11.14 -38.80
CA GLY A 339 -25.07 -11.65 -38.83
C GLY A 339 -25.71 -11.89 -37.46
N ILE A 340 -25.02 -11.63 -36.34
CA ILE A 340 -25.59 -11.86 -35.00
C ILE A 340 -26.84 -11.00 -34.70
N SER A 341 -26.98 -9.84 -35.35
CA SER A 341 -28.14 -8.96 -35.22
C SER A 341 -29.30 -9.27 -36.17
N ASP A 342 -29.20 -10.31 -36.99
CA ASP A 342 -30.22 -10.61 -38.00
C ASP A 342 -31.58 -10.94 -37.34
N GLY A 343 -32.60 -10.17 -37.71
CA GLY A 343 -33.94 -10.27 -37.12
C GLY A 343 -34.03 -9.83 -35.66
N VAL A 344 -33.19 -8.87 -35.22
CA VAL A 344 -33.20 -8.27 -33.88
C VAL A 344 -33.40 -6.74 -33.94
N ASP A 345 -34.65 -6.29 -34.09
CA ASP A 345 -35.00 -4.88 -34.34
C ASP A 345 -34.65 -3.91 -33.20
N ASN A 346 -34.31 -4.42 -32.02
CA ASN A 346 -33.97 -3.64 -30.84
C ASN A 346 -32.50 -3.75 -30.44
N LEU A 347 -31.63 -4.23 -31.34
CA LEU A 347 -30.18 -4.31 -31.15
C LEU A 347 -29.44 -3.39 -32.13
N ILE A 348 -28.59 -2.53 -31.58
CA ILE A 348 -27.62 -1.73 -32.31
C ILE A 348 -26.22 -2.21 -31.97
N LEU A 349 -25.52 -2.75 -32.97
CA LEU A 349 -24.12 -3.14 -32.84
C LEU A 349 -23.21 -1.99 -33.25
N SER A 350 -22.12 -1.78 -32.52
CA SER A 350 -21.08 -0.83 -32.94
C SER A 350 -19.70 -1.29 -32.52
N LYS A 351 -18.70 -1.11 -33.39
CA LYS A 351 -17.28 -1.33 -33.07
C LYS A 351 -16.79 -0.34 -32.01
N TRP A 352 -17.30 0.89 -32.04
CA TRP A 352 -16.92 1.97 -31.14
C TRP A 352 -18.13 2.76 -30.64
N ILE A 353 -18.13 3.08 -29.35
CA ILE A 353 -19.22 3.80 -28.69
C ILE A 353 -18.67 5.03 -27.97
N PRO A 354 -19.34 6.20 -28.05
CA PRO A 354 -19.02 7.34 -27.20
C PRO A 354 -19.57 7.07 -25.78
N GLN A 355 -18.94 6.13 -25.06
CA GLN A 355 -19.45 5.56 -23.80
C GLN A 355 -19.75 6.64 -22.76
N ASN A 356 -18.83 7.58 -22.52
CA ASN A 356 -19.04 8.67 -21.56
C ASN A 356 -20.24 9.55 -21.93
N ASP A 357 -20.40 9.88 -23.22
CA ASP A 357 -21.49 10.74 -23.70
C ASP A 357 -22.83 10.03 -23.66
N LEU A 358 -22.87 8.74 -24.03
CA LEU A 358 -24.05 7.89 -23.88
C LEU A 358 -24.46 7.80 -22.41
N LEU A 359 -23.53 7.49 -21.50
CA LEU A 359 -23.83 7.39 -20.08
C LEU A 359 -24.30 8.72 -19.48
N ASN A 360 -23.85 9.87 -19.99
CA ASN A 360 -24.33 11.19 -19.55
C ASN A 360 -25.75 11.51 -20.04
N ASP A 361 -26.29 10.80 -21.04
CA ASP A 361 -27.64 11.04 -21.54
C ASP A 361 -28.70 10.50 -20.55
N SER A 362 -29.68 11.36 -20.23
CA SER A 362 -30.76 11.04 -19.30
C SER A 362 -31.62 9.82 -19.70
N ARG A 363 -31.65 9.46 -20.99
CA ARG A 363 -32.41 8.33 -21.53
C ARG A 363 -31.71 6.97 -21.31
N MET A 364 -30.44 6.97 -20.88
CA MET A 364 -29.77 5.73 -20.53
C MET A 364 -30.32 5.16 -19.23
N SER A 365 -30.76 3.89 -19.30
CA SER A 365 -31.45 3.21 -18.20
C SER A 365 -30.53 2.26 -17.42
N LEU A 366 -29.62 1.57 -18.11
CA LEU A 366 -28.74 0.58 -17.51
C LEU A 366 -27.45 0.44 -18.33
N PHE A 367 -26.34 0.16 -17.64
CA PHE A 367 -25.10 -0.28 -18.26
C PHE A 367 -24.74 -1.71 -17.83
N ILE A 368 -24.71 -2.65 -18.78
CA ILE A 368 -24.17 -3.99 -18.59
C ILE A 368 -22.67 -3.94 -18.91
N THR A 369 -21.84 -4.23 -17.91
CA THR A 369 -20.39 -4.04 -17.99
C THR A 369 -19.62 -5.21 -17.39
N HIS A 370 -18.38 -5.42 -17.82
CA HIS A 370 -17.46 -6.34 -17.17
C HIS A 370 -16.97 -5.92 -15.77
N GLY A 371 -17.32 -4.71 -15.29
CA GLY A 371 -16.92 -4.23 -13.96
C GLY A 371 -15.50 -3.67 -13.86
N GLY A 372 -14.88 -3.30 -14.99
CA GLY A 372 -13.59 -2.60 -14.97
C GLY A 372 -13.68 -1.23 -14.28
N LEU A 373 -12.65 -0.87 -13.50
CA LEU A 373 -12.64 0.31 -12.63
C LEU A 373 -12.96 1.63 -13.37
N ASN A 374 -12.41 1.82 -14.58
CA ASN A 374 -12.68 3.01 -15.38
C ASN A 374 -14.16 3.11 -15.78
N SER A 375 -14.74 2.01 -16.29
CA SER A 375 -16.17 1.95 -16.64
C SER A 375 -17.08 2.19 -15.43
N LEU A 376 -16.73 1.63 -14.26
CA LEU A 376 -17.47 1.86 -13.03
C LEU A 376 -17.35 3.31 -12.55
N THR A 377 -16.20 3.93 -12.72
CA THR A 377 -16.00 5.34 -12.36
C THR A 377 -16.78 6.27 -13.29
N GLU A 378 -16.80 5.98 -14.60
CA GLU A 378 -17.61 6.71 -15.59
C GLU A 378 -19.11 6.62 -15.28
N LEU A 379 -19.66 5.42 -15.06
CA LEU A 379 -21.08 5.27 -14.76
C LEU A 379 -21.47 5.90 -13.41
N ALA A 380 -20.59 5.83 -12.40
CA ALA A 380 -20.83 6.47 -11.11
C ALA A 380 -20.83 8.00 -11.27
N TYR A 381 -19.91 8.54 -12.08
CA TYR A 381 -19.86 9.97 -12.38
C TYR A 381 -21.07 10.43 -13.18
N GLN A 382 -21.60 9.62 -14.10
CA GLN A 382 -22.77 9.97 -14.92
C GLN A 382 -24.12 9.60 -14.31
N GLY A 383 -24.14 8.81 -13.24
CA GLY A 383 -25.35 8.47 -12.49
C GLY A 383 -26.23 7.43 -13.18
N VAL A 384 -25.60 6.45 -13.84
CA VAL A 384 -26.28 5.35 -14.53
C VAL A 384 -26.17 4.06 -13.72
N PRO A 385 -27.29 3.38 -13.41
CA PRO A 385 -27.27 2.06 -12.81
C PRO A 385 -26.56 1.02 -13.66
N ALA A 386 -26.04 -0.05 -13.05
CA ALA A 386 -25.33 -1.08 -13.81
C ALA A 386 -25.61 -2.52 -13.38
N LEU A 387 -25.33 -3.44 -14.30
CA LEU A 387 -25.16 -4.87 -14.03
C LEU A 387 -23.71 -5.22 -14.36
N ALA A 388 -22.94 -5.59 -13.33
CA ALA A 388 -21.56 -6.01 -13.51
C ALA A 388 -21.48 -7.53 -13.72
N ILE A 389 -20.82 -7.96 -14.79
CA ILE A 389 -20.53 -9.35 -15.08
C ILE A 389 -19.00 -9.49 -15.07
N PRO A 390 -18.38 -9.71 -13.89
CA PRO A 390 -16.92 -9.72 -13.78
C PRO A 390 -16.30 -10.91 -14.52
N MET A 391 -15.19 -10.65 -15.22
CA MET A 391 -14.48 -11.65 -16.03
C MET A 391 -13.16 -12.09 -15.38
N PHE A 392 -12.39 -11.17 -14.78
CA PHE A 392 -11.08 -11.47 -14.18
C PHE A 392 -10.55 -10.35 -13.27
N SER A 393 -9.49 -10.68 -12.51
CA SER A 393 -8.69 -9.72 -11.76
C SER A 393 -9.51 -8.85 -10.79
N ASP A 394 -9.31 -7.53 -10.81
CA ASP A 394 -9.94 -6.55 -9.91
C ASP A 394 -11.45 -6.40 -10.15
N GLN A 395 -11.98 -6.88 -11.28
CA GLN A 395 -13.40 -6.76 -11.62
C GLN A 395 -14.32 -7.41 -10.59
N PHE A 396 -13.86 -8.48 -9.95
CA PHE A 396 -14.61 -9.17 -8.89
C PHE A 396 -14.76 -8.32 -7.63
N ALA A 397 -13.72 -7.57 -7.24
CA ALA A 397 -13.79 -6.64 -6.12
C ALA A 397 -14.54 -5.36 -6.52
N ASN A 398 -14.28 -4.85 -7.72
CA ASN A 398 -14.94 -3.66 -8.26
C ASN A 398 -16.47 -3.84 -8.35
N SER A 399 -16.96 -5.02 -8.71
CA SER A 399 -18.41 -5.29 -8.74
C SER A 399 -19.07 -5.17 -7.36
N LYS A 400 -18.32 -5.40 -6.27
CA LYS A 400 -18.80 -5.18 -4.90
C LYS A 400 -18.89 -3.70 -4.52
N LEU A 401 -18.12 -2.82 -5.17
CA LEU A 401 -18.30 -1.36 -5.03
C LEU A 401 -19.67 -0.94 -5.57
N LEU A 402 -20.05 -1.49 -6.73
CA LEU A 402 -21.34 -1.24 -7.36
C LEU A 402 -22.51 -1.64 -6.45
N GLU A 403 -22.46 -2.85 -5.89
CA GLU A 403 -23.48 -3.37 -4.97
C GLU A 403 -23.53 -2.56 -3.67
N LYS A 404 -22.37 -2.27 -3.07
CA LYS A 404 -22.28 -1.49 -1.81
C LYS A 404 -22.82 -0.08 -1.96
N ALA A 405 -22.55 0.57 -3.10
CA ALA A 405 -23.09 1.89 -3.40
C ALA A 405 -24.60 1.84 -3.70
N GLY A 406 -25.18 0.65 -3.87
CA GLY A 406 -26.58 0.46 -4.21
C GLY A 406 -26.93 1.06 -5.56
N ILE A 407 -25.99 1.02 -6.51
CA ILE A 407 -26.14 1.57 -7.87
C ILE A 407 -26.19 0.46 -8.94
N GLY A 408 -26.20 -0.81 -8.51
CA GLY A 408 -26.32 -1.94 -9.40
C GLY A 408 -26.15 -3.27 -8.69
N GLU A 409 -26.10 -4.34 -9.49
CA GLU A 409 -25.90 -5.71 -9.03
C GLU A 409 -24.73 -6.36 -9.77
N SER A 410 -24.19 -7.45 -9.22
CA SER A 410 -23.24 -8.30 -9.92
C SER A 410 -23.83 -9.68 -10.26
N MET A 411 -23.51 -10.17 -11.46
CA MET A 411 -23.93 -11.49 -11.93
C MET A 411 -22.70 -12.31 -12.32
N PRO A 412 -22.53 -13.54 -11.80
CA PRO A 412 -21.49 -14.46 -12.26
C PRO A 412 -21.55 -14.64 -13.78
N ARG A 413 -20.41 -14.64 -14.48
CA ARG A 413 -20.39 -14.82 -15.93
C ARG A 413 -21.14 -16.07 -16.38
N ASP A 414 -20.96 -17.19 -15.70
CA ASP A 414 -21.58 -18.46 -16.10
C ASP A 414 -23.11 -18.43 -16.05
N ASP A 415 -23.70 -17.48 -15.33
CA ASP A 415 -25.14 -17.24 -15.32
C ASP A 415 -25.65 -16.56 -16.60
N LEU A 416 -24.76 -15.98 -17.43
CA LEU A 416 -25.13 -15.44 -18.75
C LEU A 416 -25.75 -16.50 -19.66
N LYS A 417 -25.50 -17.79 -19.45
CA LYS A 417 -26.13 -18.87 -20.22
C LYS A 417 -27.64 -18.99 -19.96
N ASP A 418 -28.11 -18.43 -18.86
CA ASP A 418 -29.51 -18.41 -18.45
C ASP A 418 -30.15 -17.06 -18.82
N SER A 419 -30.87 -17.06 -19.96
CA SER A 419 -31.53 -15.86 -20.46
C SER A 419 -32.60 -15.33 -19.51
N ASP A 420 -33.27 -16.22 -18.77
CA ASP A 420 -34.42 -15.87 -17.95
C ASP A 420 -33.93 -15.18 -16.66
N LYS A 421 -32.80 -15.66 -16.13
CA LYS A 421 -32.04 -14.96 -15.09
C LYS A 421 -31.55 -13.60 -15.55
N LEU A 422 -30.97 -13.49 -16.75
CA LEU A 422 -30.53 -12.19 -17.29
C LEU A 422 -31.70 -11.20 -17.49
N ILE A 423 -32.83 -11.67 -18.04
CA ILE A 423 -34.06 -10.88 -18.20
C ILE A 423 -34.55 -10.36 -16.85
N SER A 424 -34.71 -11.26 -15.87
CA SER A 424 -35.25 -10.88 -14.56
C SER A 424 -34.34 -9.90 -13.82
N THR A 425 -33.02 -10.06 -13.89
CA THR A 425 -32.07 -9.09 -13.31
C THR A 425 -32.13 -7.73 -14.00
N ILE A 426 -32.17 -7.66 -15.33
CA ILE A 426 -32.29 -6.39 -16.07
C ILE A 426 -33.57 -5.65 -15.67
N ILE A 427 -34.70 -6.36 -15.63
CA ILE A 427 -36.00 -5.79 -15.24
C ILE A 427 -35.96 -5.30 -13.78
N SER A 428 -35.40 -6.10 -12.88
CA SER A 428 -35.25 -5.75 -11.45
C SER A 428 -34.52 -4.42 -11.27
N ILE A 429 -33.35 -4.27 -11.91
CA ILE A 429 -32.54 -3.06 -11.76
C ILE A 429 -33.23 -1.83 -12.38
N ILE A 430 -33.79 -1.97 -13.59
CA ILE A 430 -34.42 -0.85 -14.30
C ILE A 430 -35.69 -0.34 -13.60
N ASN A 431 -36.45 -1.23 -12.96
CA ASN A 431 -37.71 -0.89 -12.29
C ASN A 431 -37.52 -0.47 -10.83
N ASN A 432 -36.36 -0.75 -10.22
CA ASN A 432 -36.07 -0.35 -8.86
C ASN A 432 -35.43 1.05 -8.82
N ASN A 433 -36.24 2.05 -8.46
CA ASN A 433 -35.82 3.45 -8.35
C ASN A 433 -34.67 3.68 -7.36
N VAL A 434 -34.42 2.77 -6.40
CA VAL A 434 -33.28 2.89 -5.48
C VAL A 434 -31.96 2.95 -6.23
N TYR A 435 -31.76 2.10 -7.24
CA TYR A 435 -30.52 2.11 -8.03
C TYR A 435 -30.33 3.42 -8.78
N ARG A 436 -31.39 3.93 -9.42
CA ARG A 436 -31.34 5.20 -10.15
C ARG A 436 -31.11 6.39 -9.22
N ASN A 437 -31.83 6.45 -8.10
CA ASN A 437 -31.69 7.53 -7.12
C ASN A 437 -30.30 7.56 -6.48
N ASN A 438 -29.77 6.39 -6.09
CA ASN A 438 -28.41 6.29 -5.55
C ASN A 438 -27.36 6.68 -6.60
N SER A 439 -27.53 6.26 -7.85
CA SER A 439 -26.63 6.61 -8.95
C SER A 439 -26.59 8.12 -9.18
N MET A 440 -27.76 8.77 -9.26
CA MET A 440 -27.86 10.23 -9.39
C MET A 440 -27.27 10.96 -8.18
N LYS A 441 -27.51 10.46 -6.97
CA LYS A 441 -26.96 11.03 -5.74
C LYS A 441 -25.43 10.96 -5.74
N LEU A 442 -24.86 9.80 -6.04
CA LEU A 442 -23.41 9.60 -6.11
C LEU A 442 -22.79 10.48 -7.20
N SER A 443 -23.39 10.52 -8.39
CA SER A 443 -22.97 11.41 -9.48
C SER A 443 -22.93 12.87 -9.03
N LYS A 444 -24.00 13.36 -8.37
CA LYS A 444 -24.04 14.72 -7.84
C LYS A 444 -22.94 14.96 -6.80
N MET A 445 -22.65 13.99 -5.93
CA MET A 445 -21.57 14.11 -4.95
C MET A 445 -20.19 14.15 -5.64
N MET A 446 -19.92 13.30 -6.63
CA MET A 446 -18.65 13.27 -7.37
C MET A 446 -18.45 14.54 -8.22
N LYS A 447 -19.48 14.99 -8.93
CA LYS A 447 -19.45 16.23 -9.74
C LYS A 447 -19.23 17.48 -8.85
N ASN A 448 -19.74 17.47 -7.61
CA ASN A 448 -19.58 18.58 -6.66
C ASN A 448 -18.49 18.36 -5.60
N TYR A 449 -17.65 17.32 -5.75
CA TYR A 449 -16.59 17.05 -4.79
C TYR A 449 -15.60 18.26 -4.77
N PRO A 450 -15.26 18.78 -3.57
CA PRO A 450 -14.53 20.05 -3.44
C PRO A 450 -13.10 20.00 -4.00
N PHE A 451 -12.50 18.81 -4.02
CA PHE A 451 -11.15 18.60 -4.50
C PHE A 451 -11.17 17.97 -5.89
N LYS A 452 -10.83 18.76 -6.91
CA LYS A 452 -10.86 18.30 -8.30
C LYS A 452 -9.58 17.53 -8.62
N ALA A 453 -9.73 16.25 -8.95
CA ALA A 453 -8.61 15.33 -9.16
C ALA A 453 -7.55 15.84 -10.15
N ARG A 454 -7.93 16.47 -11.28
CA ARG A 454 -6.97 17.06 -12.24
C ARG A 454 -6.11 18.16 -11.60
N LYS A 455 -6.73 19.03 -10.80
CA LYS A 455 -6.05 20.14 -10.11
C LYS A 455 -5.20 19.64 -8.95
N GLU A 456 -5.65 18.63 -8.23
CA GLU A 456 -4.86 17.99 -7.18
C GLU A 456 -3.62 17.30 -7.76
N LEU A 457 -3.79 16.48 -8.80
CA LEU A 457 -2.69 15.81 -9.51
C LEU A 457 -1.59 16.81 -9.88
N THR A 458 -1.97 17.90 -10.55
CA THR A 458 -1.05 18.96 -11.00
C THR A 458 -0.30 19.56 -9.80
N LYS A 459 -1.02 20.02 -8.78
CA LYS A 459 -0.43 20.63 -7.58
C LYS A 459 0.52 19.71 -6.83
N TYR A 460 0.18 18.43 -6.68
CA TYR A 460 1.03 17.47 -5.99
C TYR A 460 2.29 17.14 -6.80
N ILE A 461 2.21 17.12 -8.13
CA ILE A 461 3.37 16.94 -8.99
C ILE A 461 4.28 18.17 -8.95
N GLU A 462 3.72 19.38 -9.06
CA GLU A 462 4.48 20.64 -8.93
C GLU A 462 5.17 20.73 -7.56
N PHE A 463 4.45 20.40 -6.49
CA PHE A 463 5.01 20.37 -5.14
C PHE A 463 6.14 19.33 -5.02
N ALA A 464 5.95 18.13 -5.58
CA ALA A 464 7.00 17.13 -5.59
C ALA A 464 8.21 17.59 -6.41
N ALA A 465 8.01 18.21 -7.57
CA ALA A 465 9.10 18.71 -8.42
C ALA A 465 9.92 19.79 -7.70
N GLU A 466 9.25 20.68 -6.96
CA GLU A 466 9.89 21.74 -6.19
C GLU A 466 10.66 21.23 -4.97
N PHE A 467 10.03 20.38 -4.15
CA PHE A 467 10.56 20.00 -2.82
C PHE A 467 11.20 18.61 -2.77
N GLY A 468 11.07 17.84 -3.85
CA GLY A 468 11.59 16.49 -3.95
C GLY A 468 10.95 15.50 -2.98
N LYS A 469 11.78 14.59 -2.45
CA LYS A 469 11.36 13.57 -1.49
C LYS A 469 10.84 14.23 -0.21
N LEU A 470 9.58 13.93 0.13
CA LEU A 470 8.99 14.43 1.36
C LEU A 470 9.70 13.85 2.59
N PRO A 471 10.05 14.67 3.59
CA PRO A 471 10.49 14.17 4.87
C PRO A 471 9.31 13.45 5.51
N ILE A 472 9.31 12.11 5.53
CA ILE A 472 8.48 11.38 6.48
C ILE A 472 9.04 11.79 7.85
N PRO A 473 8.26 12.44 8.73
CA PRO A 473 8.78 12.90 10.01
C PRO A 473 9.05 11.68 10.90
N VAL A 474 10.25 11.13 10.79
CA VAL A 474 10.87 10.44 11.91
C VAL A 474 11.20 11.55 12.91
N PRO A 475 10.66 11.48 14.14
CA PRO A 475 10.85 12.56 15.11
C PRO A 475 12.32 12.78 15.38
N VAL A 476 12.67 14.04 15.57
CA VAL A 476 13.98 14.44 16.07
C VAL A 476 13.76 14.90 17.50
N TRP A 477 14.32 14.16 18.45
CA TRP A 477 14.35 14.55 19.85
C TRP A 477 15.69 15.18 20.17
N ALA A 478 15.67 16.34 20.82
CA ALA A 478 16.88 17.03 21.25
C ALA A 478 16.72 17.48 22.70
N TYR A 479 17.83 17.45 23.44
CA TYR A 479 17.91 18.03 24.78
C TYR A 479 18.97 19.12 24.82
N ALA A 480 18.65 20.18 25.53
CA ALA A 480 19.48 21.35 25.71
C ALA A 480 19.48 21.76 27.18
N ASP A 481 20.66 22.12 27.68
CA ASP A 481 20.84 22.74 28.99
C ASP A 481 21.28 24.19 28.78
N ASN A 482 20.70 25.15 29.51
CA ASN A 482 20.92 26.59 29.33
C ASN A 482 20.84 27.09 27.87
N ASN A 483 19.89 26.55 27.08
CA ASN A 483 19.73 26.80 25.64
C ASN A 483 20.88 26.33 24.73
N VAL A 484 21.74 25.46 25.24
CA VAL A 484 22.82 24.81 24.50
C VAL A 484 22.40 23.36 24.22
N GLU A 485 22.06 23.08 22.96
CA GLU A 485 21.77 21.71 22.53
C GLU A 485 23.03 20.87 22.69
N CYS A 486 22.93 19.73 23.39
CA CYS A 486 24.06 18.85 23.66
C CYS A 486 23.87 17.46 23.07
N ILE A 487 22.63 17.04 22.83
CA ILE A 487 22.33 15.76 22.19
C ILE A 487 21.07 15.84 21.33
N LYS A 488 21.15 15.21 20.15
CA LYS A 488 20.05 15.09 19.19
C LYS A 488 19.95 13.65 18.69
N LEU A 489 18.74 13.13 18.64
CA LEU A 489 18.45 11.74 18.28
C LEU A 489 17.25 11.67 17.33
N LYS A 490 17.39 10.88 16.27
CA LYS A 490 16.34 10.46 15.37
C LYS A 490 16.39 8.95 15.27
N VAL A 491 15.32 8.27 15.64
CA VAL A 491 15.29 6.79 15.66
C VAL A 491 13.87 6.28 15.52
N SER A 492 13.70 5.18 14.79
CA SER A 492 12.51 4.34 14.84
C SER A 492 12.80 3.17 15.78
N ALA A 493 12.18 3.15 16.95
CA ALA A 493 12.41 2.11 17.95
C ALA A 493 11.17 1.24 18.18
N THR A 494 11.35 -0.06 18.33
CA THR A 494 10.29 -1.00 18.72
C THR A 494 10.78 -1.86 19.88
N LEU A 495 10.11 -1.76 21.02
CA LEU A 495 10.37 -2.57 22.20
C LEU A 495 9.53 -3.85 22.15
N THR A 496 10.13 -5.00 22.43
CA THR A 496 9.48 -6.29 22.58
C THR A 496 9.73 -6.80 24.00
N LEU A 497 8.65 -7.20 24.68
CA LEU A 497 8.68 -7.67 26.07
C LEU A 497 7.94 -9.00 26.17
N ALA A 498 8.49 -9.93 26.95
CA ALA A 498 7.81 -11.13 27.44
C ALA A 498 7.70 -11.04 28.96
N TYR A 499 6.48 -11.21 29.48
CA TYR A 499 6.17 -11.18 30.91
C TYR A 499 5.78 -12.58 31.42
N PHE A 500 6.47 -13.06 32.46
CA PHE A 500 6.15 -14.31 33.15
C PHE A 500 5.50 -14.04 34.50
N GLN A 501 4.35 -14.67 34.76
CA GLN A 501 3.67 -14.60 36.05
C GLN A 501 4.04 -15.83 36.88
N LYS A 502 4.62 -15.62 38.06
CA LYS A 502 5.10 -16.70 38.94
C LYS A 502 3.92 -17.62 39.32
N GLY A 503 3.94 -18.86 38.81
CA GLY A 503 2.88 -19.86 39.02
C GLY A 503 2.04 -20.19 37.79
N GLU A 504 2.17 -19.42 36.70
CA GLU A 504 1.51 -19.70 35.41
C GLU A 504 2.53 -20.20 34.38
N GLN A 505 2.14 -21.16 33.53
CA GLN A 505 3.04 -21.71 32.50
C GLN A 505 3.14 -20.84 31.22
N THR A 506 2.38 -19.74 31.12
CA THR A 506 2.21 -18.96 29.87
C THR A 506 2.86 -17.58 29.94
N LYS A 507 3.64 -17.23 28.91
CA LYS A 507 4.26 -15.90 28.74
C LYS A 507 3.32 -14.94 28.03
N SER A 508 3.20 -13.71 28.53
CA SER A 508 2.46 -12.62 27.87
C SER A 508 3.41 -11.72 27.09
N TYR A 509 3.11 -11.42 25.83
CA TYR A 509 4.00 -10.63 24.97
C TYR A 509 3.43 -9.26 24.65
N ALA A 510 4.28 -8.23 24.65
CA ALA A 510 3.94 -6.90 24.16
C ALA A 510 4.99 -6.40 23.17
N SER A 511 4.54 -5.76 22.10
CA SER A 511 5.39 -5.00 21.19
C SER A 511 4.94 -3.54 21.18
N VAL A 512 5.84 -2.63 21.58
CA VAL A 512 5.55 -1.24 21.88
C VAL A 512 6.44 -0.33 21.02
N PRO A 513 5.91 0.27 19.94
CA PRO A 513 6.68 1.16 19.10
C PRO A 513 6.88 2.52 19.78
N LEU A 514 8.06 3.11 19.66
CA LEU A 514 8.30 4.50 20.03
C LEU A 514 7.50 5.41 19.08
N LEU A 515 6.53 6.12 19.64
CA LEU A 515 5.58 6.92 18.87
C LEU A 515 6.17 8.27 18.46
N SER A 516 5.67 8.83 17.36
CA SER A 516 6.22 10.07 16.82
C SER A 516 5.99 11.30 17.70
N ASN A 517 5.00 11.21 18.59
CA ASN A 517 4.62 12.24 19.56
C ASN A 517 5.18 11.97 20.98
N SER A 518 6.11 11.03 21.15
CA SER A 518 6.84 10.89 22.42
C SER A 518 7.59 12.19 22.74
N ALA A 519 7.59 12.61 24.00
CA ALA A 519 8.18 13.87 24.44
C ALA A 519 9.52 13.63 25.14
N VAL A 520 10.45 14.58 25.03
CA VAL A 520 11.69 14.56 25.82
C VAL A 520 11.34 14.76 27.30
N ASP A 521 11.79 13.84 28.14
CA ASP A 521 11.69 13.94 29.58
C ASP A 521 12.81 14.83 30.11
N LYS A 522 12.49 16.11 30.30
CA LYS A 522 13.47 17.12 30.69
C LYS A 522 14.09 16.87 32.07
N ASP A 523 13.34 16.24 32.97
CA ASP A 523 13.77 15.99 34.35
C ASP A 523 14.79 14.84 34.42
N ASN A 524 14.77 13.93 33.44
CA ASN A 524 15.63 12.75 33.38
C ASN A 524 16.63 12.77 32.22
N SER A 525 16.64 13.85 31.44
CA SER A 525 17.66 14.10 30.40
C SER A 525 18.72 15.04 30.97
N SER A 526 19.97 14.88 30.53
CA SER A 526 21.07 15.73 30.98
C SER A 526 22.17 15.79 29.92
N CYS A 527 22.79 16.97 29.79
CA CYS A 527 24.00 17.14 28.98
C CYS A 527 25.26 16.60 29.66
N GLN A 528 25.24 16.44 30.99
CA GLN A 528 26.31 15.83 31.75
C GLN A 528 25.79 15.35 33.10
N ILE A 529 25.94 14.06 33.37
CA ILE A 529 25.67 13.50 34.69
C ILE A 529 26.73 12.46 35.04
N LEU A 530 27.26 12.54 36.26
CA LEU A 530 28.20 11.54 36.76
C LEU A 530 27.42 10.26 37.07
N ARG A 531 27.78 9.16 36.42
CA ARG A 531 27.16 7.85 36.58
C ARG A 531 28.21 6.84 37.00
N LYS A 532 27.85 6.01 37.97
CA LYS A 532 28.64 4.84 38.32
C LYS A 532 28.27 3.69 37.39
N VAL A 533 29.21 3.19 36.62
CA VAL A 533 29.08 2.01 35.74
C VAL A 533 30.16 1.02 36.13
N ASN A 534 29.76 -0.14 36.64
CA ASN A 534 30.65 -1.10 37.31
C ASN A 534 31.48 -0.43 38.42
N SER A 535 32.81 -0.46 38.30
CA SER A 535 33.77 0.17 39.23
C SER A 535 34.15 1.60 38.86
N PHE A 536 33.68 2.12 37.72
CA PHE A 536 34.08 3.43 37.21
C PHE A 536 33.00 4.49 37.45
N ASN A 537 33.43 5.72 37.73
CA ASN A 537 32.59 6.91 37.60
C ASN A 537 32.90 7.54 36.24
N ILE A 538 31.88 7.66 35.40
CA ILE A 538 31.95 8.21 34.05
C ILE A 538 31.01 9.41 33.92
N MET A 539 31.34 10.34 33.04
CA MET A 539 30.41 11.39 32.64
C MET A 539 29.53 10.89 31.49
N SER A 540 28.21 11.06 31.63
CA SER A 540 27.25 10.62 30.63
C SER A 540 26.38 11.76 30.12
N GLN A 541 26.10 11.74 28.82
CA GLN A 541 24.98 12.44 28.20
C GLN A 541 23.76 11.53 28.19
N VAL A 542 22.60 12.07 28.56
CA VAL A 542 21.38 11.30 28.76
C VAL A 542 20.24 11.95 28.01
N LEU A 543 19.59 11.18 27.14
CA LEU A 543 18.35 11.58 26.48
C LEU A 543 17.24 10.61 26.87
N SER A 544 16.29 11.10 27.67
CA SER A 544 15.14 10.35 28.13
C SER A 544 13.87 10.80 27.41
N LEU A 545 13.04 9.84 26.99
CA LEU A 545 11.79 10.05 26.26
C LEU A 545 10.63 9.41 27.03
N LYS A 546 9.56 10.18 27.23
CA LYS A 546 8.28 9.73 27.80
C LYS A 546 7.32 9.33 26.68
N TYR A 547 6.66 8.18 26.86
CA TYR A 547 5.60 7.78 25.95
C TYR A 547 4.32 8.63 26.15
N PRO A 548 3.48 8.78 25.11
CA PRO A 548 2.21 9.50 25.20
C PRO A 548 1.22 8.86 26.18
N SER A 549 0.12 9.56 26.47
CA SER A 549 -0.94 9.15 27.42
C SER A 549 -1.53 7.76 27.22
N LYS A 550 -1.34 7.13 26.05
CA LYS A 550 -1.72 5.74 25.77
C LYS A 550 -0.88 4.71 26.56
N TYR A 551 0.36 5.06 26.92
CA TYR A 551 1.28 4.20 27.67
C TYR A 551 1.87 4.99 28.87
N PRO A 552 1.03 5.39 29.84
CA PRO A 552 1.45 6.21 30.96
C PRO A 552 2.52 5.49 31.78
N GLY A 553 3.59 6.20 32.15
CA GLY A 553 4.71 5.67 32.91
C GLY A 553 5.73 4.85 32.09
N TRP A 554 5.51 4.70 30.77
CA TRP A 554 6.54 4.13 29.89
C TRP A 554 7.55 5.19 29.46
N GLY A 555 8.81 4.79 29.38
CA GLY A 555 9.88 5.66 28.93
C GLY A 555 11.08 4.90 28.41
N ILE A 556 11.86 5.54 27.55
CA ILE A 556 13.13 5.04 27.04
C ILE A 556 14.21 6.09 27.28
N THR A 557 15.37 5.66 27.76
CA THR A 557 16.51 6.53 28.05
C THR A 557 17.75 5.99 27.38
N PHE A 558 18.43 6.84 26.63
CA PHE A 558 19.67 6.54 25.94
C PHE A 558 20.83 7.22 26.66
N TYR A 559 21.89 6.46 26.95
CA TYR A 559 23.07 6.96 27.64
C TYR A 559 24.30 6.88 26.76
N PHE A 560 24.96 8.03 26.61
CA PHE A 560 26.16 8.20 25.81
C PHE A 560 27.31 8.67 26.67
N THR A 561 28.54 8.28 26.36
CA THR A 561 29.74 8.76 27.04
C THR A 561 30.92 8.82 26.09
N ASN A 562 31.82 9.77 26.32
CA ASN A 562 33.12 9.88 25.68
C ASN A 562 34.26 9.49 26.64
N ASP A 563 33.95 8.92 27.82
CA ASP A 563 34.97 8.54 28.80
C ASP A 563 35.79 7.34 28.28
N THR A 564 37.10 7.55 28.18
CA THR A 564 38.04 6.59 27.59
C THR A 564 38.15 5.28 28.39
N LYS A 565 37.67 5.27 29.64
CA LYS A 565 37.62 4.06 30.47
C LYS A 565 36.64 3.01 29.95
N LEU A 566 35.58 3.43 29.23
CA LEU A 566 34.60 2.52 28.64
C LEU A 566 34.85 2.27 27.16
N PHE A 567 35.25 3.31 26.43
CA PHE A 567 35.51 3.19 25.02
C PHE A 567 36.92 3.66 24.69
N LYS A 568 37.74 2.83 24.03
CA LYS A 568 39.05 3.23 23.50
C LYS A 568 38.91 4.11 22.25
N ILE A 569 38.06 5.14 22.29
CA ILE A 569 37.82 6.03 21.15
C ILE A 569 38.70 7.28 21.29
N THR A 570 39.01 7.90 20.16
CA THR A 570 39.69 9.20 20.05
C THR A 570 38.85 10.34 20.66
N ASP A 571 39.49 11.47 20.97
CA ASP A 571 38.97 12.60 21.77
C ASP A 571 37.67 13.30 21.29
N ASN A 572 36.97 12.80 20.27
CA ASN A 572 35.83 13.47 19.64
C ASN A 572 34.56 12.62 19.44
N TYR A 573 34.48 11.43 20.04
CA TYR A 573 33.31 10.56 19.90
C TYR A 573 32.67 10.23 21.25
N PHE A 574 31.34 10.12 21.25
CA PHE A 574 30.54 9.55 22.31
C PHE A 574 29.99 8.20 21.86
N GLY A 575 30.10 7.15 22.65
CA GLY A 575 29.46 5.86 22.39
C GLY A 575 28.16 5.67 23.17
N LEU A 576 27.13 5.12 22.54
CA LEU A 576 25.94 4.60 23.23
C LEU A 576 26.35 3.38 24.03
N TYR A 577 26.35 3.50 25.35
CA TYR A 577 26.77 2.41 26.24
C TYR A 577 25.60 1.77 26.98
N GLN A 578 24.43 2.42 27.03
CA GLN A 578 23.28 1.84 27.71
C GLN A 578 21.97 2.38 27.16
N ILE A 579 20.99 1.49 27.02
CA ILE A 579 19.59 1.80 26.80
C ILE A 579 18.84 1.32 28.05
N GLN A 580 18.05 2.22 28.65
CA GLN A 580 17.17 1.88 29.76
C GLN A 580 15.72 2.07 29.36
N ILE A 581 14.88 1.14 29.75
CA ILE A 581 13.44 1.18 29.48
C ILE A 581 12.70 1.11 30.80
N ASN A 582 11.81 2.06 31.01
CA ASN A 582 10.82 2.00 32.06
C ASN A 582 9.53 1.43 31.46
N ALA A 583 9.12 0.25 31.89
CA ALA A 583 7.94 -0.45 31.41
C ALA A 583 6.87 -0.50 32.52
N ASN A 584 5.72 0.14 32.30
CA ASN A 584 4.61 0.14 33.24
C ASN A 584 3.52 -0.86 32.82
N PHE A 585 3.65 -2.12 33.25
CA PHE A 585 2.73 -3.20 32.90
C PHE A 585 1.27 -2.91 33.26
N SER A 586 1.01 -2.19 34.36
CA SER A 586 -0.35 -1.84 34.78
C SER A 586 -1.08 -0.92 33.79
N SER A 587 -0.36 -0.26 32.89
CA SER A 587 -0.97 0.57 31.84
C SER A 587 -1.47 -0.22 30.62
N MET A 588 -1.19 -1.53 30.54
CA MET A 588 -1.71 -2.42 29.51
C MET A 588 -2.51 -3.58 30.12
N PRO A 589 -3.65 -3.32 30.77
CA PRO A 589 -4.42 -4.33 31.51
C PRO A 589 -4.98 -5.45 30.63
N ASN A 590 -5.14 -5.19 29.33
CA ASN A 590 -5.58 -6.19 28.34
C ASN A 590 -4.46 -7.16 27.93
N THR A 591 -3.20 -6.79 28.17
CA THR A 591 -2.02 -7.60 27.79
C THR A 591 -1.37 -8.23 29.02
N PHE A 592 -1.35 -7.52 30.14
CA PHE A 592 -0.82 -7.99 31.41
C PHE A 592 -1.95 -7.93 32.45
N ILE A 593 -2.58 -9.07 32.70
CA ILE A 593 -3.71 -9.19 33.64
C ILE A 593 -3.13 -9.29 35.05
N ASN A 594 -3.47 -8.34 35.93
CA ASN A 594 -3.01 -8.30 37.33
C ASN A 594 -1.49 -8.53 37.49
N PRO A 595 -0.63 -7.72 36.84
CA PRO A 595 0.81 -7.96 36.89
C PRO A 595 1.32 -7.82 38.32
N GLN A 596 2.04 -8.82 38.81
CA GLN A 596 2.69 -8.79 40.14
C GLN A 596 3.62 -7.58 40.27
N LEU A 597 4.30 -7.21 39.18
CA LEU A 597 5.13 -6.01 39.10
C LEU A 597 4.42 -4.93 38.28
N LYS A 598 4.03 -3.83 38.94
CA LYS A 598 3.35 -2.72 38.27
C LYS A 598 4.24 -1.99 37.27
N THR A 599 5.50 -1.77 37.63
CA THR A 599 6.48 -1.07 36.79
C THR A 599 7.85 -1.73 36.95
N HIS A 600 8.61 -1.79 35.86
CA HIS A 600 9.92 -2.44 35.82
C HIS A 600 10.89 -1.70 34.93
N VAL A 601 12.17 -1.72 35.32
CA VAL A 601 13.25 -1.09 34.56
C VAL A 601 14.13 -2.15 33.93
N TYR A 602 14.28 -2.07 32.62
CA TYR A 602 15.18 -2.92 31.84
C TYR A 602 16.38 -2.11 31.39
N THR A 603 17.56 -2.74 31.36
CA THR A 603 18.79 -2.12 30.89
C THR A 603 19.51 -3.01 29.90
N SER A 604 20.06 -2.47 28.81
CA SER A 604 20.89 -3.24 27.89
C SER A 604 22.17 -3.73 28.58
N ARG A 605 22.57 -4.99 28.36
CA ARG A 605 23.90 -5.46 28.77
C ARG A 605 24.98 -4.75 27.96
N LEU A 606 26.01 -4.26 28.63
CA LEU A 606 27.26 -3.86 28.00
C LEU A 606 28.33 -4.82 28.50
N ASN A 607 28.79 -5.73 27.64
CA ASN A 607 29.92 -6.61 27.96
C ASN A 607 31.22 -5.91 27.54
N LEU A 608 31.98 -5.41 28.53
CA LEU A 608 33.22 -4.68 28.30
C LEU A 608 34.42 -5.59 28.02
N ASP A 609 34.31 -6.90 28.31
CA ASP A 609 35.37 -7.88 28.12
C ASP A 609 35.37 -8.49 26.71
N ASP A 610 34.35 -8.16 25.91
CA ASP A 610 34.16 -8.65 24.54
C ASP A 610 34.43 -7.53 23.53
N ASN A 611 35.64 -7.52 22.96
CA ASN A 611 36.07 -6.49 22.01
C ASN A 611 35.20 -6.45 20.74
N ASP A 612 34.52 -7.54 20.38
CA ASP A 612 33.66 -7.59 19.19
C ASP A 612 32.30 -6.90 19.43
N ASN A 613 31.83 -6.86 20.68
CA ASN A 613 30.61 -6.14 21.07
C ASN A 613 30.79 -4.61 21.09
N LEU A 614 32.01 -4.13 21.36
CA LEU A 614 32.37 -2.71 21.31
C LEU A 614 32.37 -2.17 19.87
N ILE A 615 32.70 -2.99 18.87
CA ILE A 615 32.68 -2.62 17.44
C ILE A 615 31.24 -2.36 16.92
N ASN A 616 30.22 -2.87 17.61
CA ASN A 616 28.79 -2.69 17.31
C ASN A 616 28.15 -1.49 18.02
N SER A 617 28.91 -0.70 18.78
CA SER A 617 28.34 0.42 19.54
C SER A 617 28.07 1.65 18.64
N ILE A 618 26.91 2.27 18.84
CA ILE A 618 26.51 3.47 18.09
C ILE A 618 27.33 4.65 18.58
N TYR A 619 28.11 5.28 17.70
CA TYR A 619 28.89 6.46 18.05
C TYR A 619 28.20 7.78 17.63
N ALA A 620 28.54 8.86 18.31
CA ALA A 620 28.17 10.23 17.99
C ALA A 620 29.44 11.09 17.97
N HIS A 621 29.81 11.64 16.82
CA HIS A 621 30.95 12.54 16.71
C HIS A 621 30.55 13.98 17.11
N LYS A 622 31.51 14.79 17.57
CA LYS A 622 31.27 16.21 17.94
C LYS A 622 30.93 17.11 16.75
N ASP A 623 31.48 16.82 15.56
CA ASP A 623 31.35 17.64 14.34
C ASP A 623 30.49 17.00 13.22
N HIS A 624 30.03 15.76 13.42
CA HIS A 624 29.29 15.00 12.41
C HIS A 624 28.16 14.21 13.05
N SER A 625 27.06 14.04 12.31
CA SER A 625 26.00 13.12 12.73
C SER A 625 26.30 11.71 12.23
N TYR A 626 26.14 10.72 13.09
CA TYR A 626 26.33 9.32 12.72
C TYR A 626 24.97 8.71 12.40
N SER A 627 24.85 7.98 11.29
CA SER A 627 23.57 7.42 10.85
C SER A 627 23.69 5.93 10.50
N CYS A 628 22.91 5.12 11.21
CA CYS A 628 22.74 3.70 10.95
C CYS A 628 21.31 3.44 10.39
N PRO A 629 21.16 3.22 9.07
CA PRO A 629 19.87 2.85 8.47
C PRO A 629 19.42 1.46 8.91
N SER A 630 20.39 0.53 8.97
CA SER A 630 20.22 -0.88 9.30
C SER A 630 19.66 -1.07 10.71
N SER A 631 18.95 -2.19 10.89
CA SER A 631 18.28 -2.47 12.16
C SER A 631 19.26 -3.01 13.18
N GLN A 632 19.29 -2.45 14.39
CA GLN A 632 20.08 -2.96 15.50
C GLN A 632 19.15 -3.48 16.59
N VAL A 633 19.45 -4.64 17.17
CA VAL A 633 18.66 -5.24 18.25
C VAL A 633 19.51 -5.29 19.50
N PHE A 634 18.99 -4.74 20.60
CA PHE A 634 19.63 -4.76 21.90
C PHE A 634 18.81 -5.64 22.84
N GLU A 635 19.43 -6.66 23.42
CA GLU A 635 18.84 -7.42 24.51
C GLU A 635 18.89 -6.61 25.81
N LEU A 636 17.80 -6.65 26.57
CA LEU A 636 17.62 -5.88 27.78
C LEU A 636 17.34 -6.81 28.95
N ILE A 637 17.88 -6.44 30.11
CA ILE A 637 17.89 -7.29 31.30
C ILE A 637 17.21 -6.58 32.45
N GLY A 638 16.34 -7.34 33.12
CA GLY A 638 15.73 -6.95 34.39
C GLY A 638 16.53 -7.46 35.60
N PRO A 639 16.29 -6.94 36.81
CA PRO A 639 16.99 -7.32 38.05
C PRO A 639 16.79 -8.77 38.52
N GLN A 640 15.91 -9.56 37.90
CA GLN A 640 15.70 -10.98 38.18
C GLN A 640 15.84 -11.76 36.88
N GLU A 641 16.86 -12.63 36.79
CA GLU A 641 17.24 -13.33 35.57
C GLU A 641 16.17 -14.32 35.04
N ASP A 642 15.18 -14.67 35.86
CA ASP A 642 14.27 -15.80 35.57
C ASP A 642 12.86 -15.41 35.08
N ILE A 643 12.53 -14.14 34.86
CA ILE A 643 11.12 -13.74 34.71
C ILE A 643 10.80 -12.94 33.42
N LEU A 644 11.75 -12.30 32.73
CA LEU A 644 11.42 -11.36 31.65
C LEU A 644 12.44 -11.34 30.50
N GLU A 645 12.01 -11.67 29.29
CA GLU A 645 12.79 -11.45 28.06
C GLU A 645 12.40 -10.10 27.47
N ALA A 646 13.38 -9.21 27.25
CA ALA A 646 13.14 -7.90 26.68
C ALA A 646 14.18 -7.60 25.59
N SER A 647 13.73 -7.07 24.46
CA SER A 647 14.64 -6.58 23.42
C SER A 647 14.10 -5.31 22.80
N ILE A 648 15.00 -4.47 22.30
CA ILE A 648 14.63 -3.26 21.57
C ILE A 648 15.31 -3.24 20.21
N LYS A 649 14.50 -3.02 19.18
CA LYS A 649 14.96 -2.87 17.80
C LYS A 649 14.99 -1.40 17.41
N LEU A 650 16.17 -0.88 17.08
CA LEU A 650 16.37 0.47 16.57
C LEU A 650 16.58 0.43 15.05
N LYS A 651 15.93 1.34 14.31
CA LYS A 651 16.07 1.52 12.85
C LYS A 651 16.20 2.99 12.51
N ASN A 652 16.81 3.30 11.35
CA ASN A 652 16.96 4.68 10.88
C ASN A 652 17.56 5.60 11.96
N PHE A 653 18.50 5.05 12.71
CA PHE A 653 19.11 5.70 13.85
C PHE A 653 20.04 6.80 13.35
N ARG A 654 19.92 8.01 13.89
CA ARG A 654 20.84 9.12 13.66
C ARG A 654 21.03 9.89 14.97
N VAL A 655 22.26 10.02 15.40
CA VAL A 655 22.61 10.75 16.64
C VAL A 655 23.66 11.81 16.35
N GLN A 656 23.62 12.87 17.15
CA GLN A 656 24.64 13.89 17.17
C GLN A 656 24.81 14.41 18.61
N ALA A 657 26.06 14.51 19.05
CA ALA A 657 26.44 15.06 20.33
C ALA A 657 27.15 16.39 20.09
N PHE A 658 26.86 17.41 20.90
CA PHE A 658 27.44 18.73 20.79
C PHE A 658 28.14 19.04 22.12
N THR A 659 29.45 19.30 22.05
CA THR A 659 30.37 19.83 23.09
C THR A 659 31.14 18.84 23.99
N SER A 660 32.42 19.20 24.22
CA SER A 660 33.27 18.81 25.34
C SER A 660 33.45 20.00 26.28
N ILE A 661 33.32 19.80 27.59
CA ILE A 661 33.67 20.78 28.63
C ILE A 661 35.03 20.38 29.19
N ASP A 662 36.00 21.31 29.19
CA ASP A 662 37.27 21.12 29.91
C ASP A 662 37.05 21.27 31.42
N VAL A 663 37.51 20.29 32.18
CA VAL A 663 37.48 20.30 33.65
C VAL A 663 38.88 20.70 34.14
N SER A 664 39.04 21.92 34.65
CA SER A 664 40.26 22.33 35.35
C SER A 664 40.14 22.07 36.84
N ASN A 665 41.09 21.32 37.41
CA ASN A 665 41.24 21.13 38.85
C ASN A 665 42.15 22.23 39.41
N ASP A 666 41.58 23.19 40.13
CA ASP A 666 42.32 23.96 41.13
C ASP A 666 41.54 23.89 42.45
N ASP A 667 42.16 23.25 43.45
CA ASP A 667 41.79 23.19 44.86
C ASP A 667 40.35 22.79 45.20
N GLY A 668 40.05 21.48 45.07
CA GLY A 668 39.00 20.79 45.84
C GLY A 668 37.54 21.21 45.59
N ASN A 669 37.30 22.23 44.78
CA ASN A 669 35.99 22.69 44.34
C ASN A 669 35.93 22.62 42.82
N LEU A 670 35.15 21.67 42.28
CA LEU A 670 34.84 21.59 40.85
C LEU A 670 34.16 22.89 40.40
N LYS A 671 34.90 23.78 39.73
CA LYS A 671 34.34 24.91 39.00
C LYS A 671 34.19 24.55 37.52
N TYR A 672 32.95 24.54 37.05
CA TYR A 672 32.63 24.37 35.63
C TYR A 672 32.90 25.69 34.89
N SER A 673 33.82 25.67 33.92
CA SER A 673 34.05 26.81 33.03
C SER A 673 33.49 26.49 31.65
N TYR A 674 32.53 27.29 31.17
CA TYR A 674 31.98 27.19 29.82
C TYR A 674 32.92 27.90 28.85
N ASN A 675 33.88 27.19 28.24
CA ASN A 675 34.65 27.76 27.12
C ASN A 675 33.82 27.69 25.83
N TYR A 676 33.07 28.76 25.57
CA TYR A 676 32.39 29.01 24.29
C TYR A 676 33.40 29.47 23.22
N GLU A 677 34.19 28.55 22.68
CA GLU A 677 34.78 28.75 21.34
C GLU A 677 33.99 27.99 20.28
N ILE A 678 32.66 28.10 20.32
CA ILE A 678 31.84 27.81 19.15
C ILE A 678 31.70 29.10 18.37
N LYS A 679 32.33 29.14 17.20
CA LYS A 679 32.13 30.17 16.16
C LYS A 679 30.68 30.64 16.18
N LYS A 680 30.54 31.95 16.40
CA LYS A 680 29.33 32.77 16.42
C LYS A 680 28.54 32.76 15.10
N ILE A 681 28.22 31.58 14.58
CA ILE A 681 27.43 31.37 13.36
C ILE A 681 26.68 30.05 13.55
N LEU A 682 25.44 30.13 14.06
CA LEU A 682 24.29 29.27 13.74
C LEU A 682 23.18 29.46 14.79
N SER A 683 22.79 30.71 15.02
CA SER A 683 21.48 31.04 15.60
C SER A 683 20.44 31.03 14.48
N THR A 684 20.15 29.89 13.86
CA THR A 684 18.91 29.68 13.08
C THR A 684 18.76 28.21 12.66
N THR A 685 17.60 27.63 12.93
CA THR A 685 17.08 26.28 12.60
C THR A 685 17.62 25.08 13.41
N THR A 686 16.89 24.74 14.47
CA THR A 686 17.14 23.63 15.43
C THR A 686 16.78 22.23 14.92
N SER A 687 16.25 22.08 13.70
CA SER A 687 15.72 20.80 13.18
C SER A 687 16.67 19.98 12.28
N ILE A 688 17.86 20.50 11.97
CA ILE A 688 18.75 19.90 10.96
C ILE A 688 20.00 19.32 11.65
N PHE A 689 20.37 18.09 11.29
CA PHE A 689 21.62 17.43 11.72
C PHE A 689 22.79 17.87 10.82
N GLN A 690 24.03 17.87 11.35
CA GLN A 690 25.24 18.11 10.56
C GLN A 690 25.54 16.97 9.55
N THR A 691 26.60 17.09 8.76
CA THR A 691 27.04 16.12 7.73
C THR A 691 27.07 14.67 8.27
N LYS A 692 26.70 13.70 7.42
CA LYS A 692 26.42 12.30 7.80
C LYS A 692 27.62 11.38 7.55
N GLU A 693 27.98 10.57 8.54
CA GLU A 693 28.83 9.37 8.39
C GLU A 693 27.98 8.08 8.58
N ILE A 694 28.31 6.99 7.88
CA ILE A 694 27.53 5.73 7.83
C ILE A 694 28.24 4.64 8.67
N CYS A 695 27.46 3.84 9.40
CA CYS A 695 27.96 2.78 10.28
C CYS A 695 28.55 1.57 9.50
N PRO A 696 29.52 0.81 10.05
CA PRO A 696 30.28 -0.20 9.29
C PRO A 696 29.55 -1.53 9.02
N ILE A 697 28.46 -1.85 9.74
CA ILE A 697 27.87 -3.20 9.78
C ILE A 697 26.73 -3.34 8.75
N ASP A 698 27.08 -3.20 7.47
CA ASP A 698 26.17 -3.46 6.36
C ASP A 698 26.38 -4.88 5.81
N GLN A 699 26.24 -5.89 6.66
CA GLN A 699 26.12 -7.29 6.24
C GLN A 699 24.88 -7.91 6.88
N THR A 700 23.91 -8.19 6.01
CA THR A 700 22.59 -8.73 6.29
C THR A 700 22.64 -10.24 6.53
N GLU A 701 22.32 -10.70 7.74
CA GLU A 701 21.78 -12.05 7.94
C GLU A 701 20.39 -11.95 8.59
N VAL A 702 19.38 -12.44 7.88
CA VAL A 702 17.98 -12.47 8.34
C VAL A 702 17.61 -13.93 8.59
N ASP A 703 17.28 -14.23 9.85
CA ASP A 703 16.86 -15.54 10.37
C ASP A 703 15.68 -16.17 9.59
N LEU A 704 16.00 -17.03 8.62
CA LEU A 704 15.05 -17.84 7.86
C LEU A 704 14.51 -19.04 8.69
N VAL A 705 15.31 -19.51 9.65
CA VAL A 705 15.08 -20.75 10.40
C VAL A 705 13.88 -20.69 11.35
N PRO A 706 13.66 -19.61 12.15
CA PRO A 706 12.53 -19.55 13.07
C PRO A 706 11.17 -19.47 12.36
N ILE A 707 11.12 -18.84 11.18
CA ILE A 707 9.89 -18.72 10.38
C ILE A 707 9.49 -20.07 9.78
N VAL A 708 10.47 -20.83 9.27
CA VAL A 708 10.24 -22.18 8.73
C VAL A 708 9.81 -23.13 9.85
N ALA A 709 10.52 -23.11 10.99
CA ALA A 709 10.19 -23.93 12.14
C ALA A 709 8.80 -23.60 12.72
N GLY A 710 8.47 -22.31 12.88
CA GLY A 710 7.16 -21.87 13.35
C GLY A 710 6.01 -22.25 12.41
N SER A 711 6.23 -22.19 11.10
CA SER A 711 5.23 -22.57 10.09
C SER A 711 4.96 -24.07 10.09
N ILE A 712 6.01 -24.90 10.26
CA ILE A 712 5.87 -26.35 10.40
C ILE A 712 5.08 -26.71 11.66
N LEU A 713 5.36 -26.03 12.78
CA LEU A 713 4.69 -26.27 14.06
C LEU A 713 3.18 -25.94 13.99
N VAL A 714 2.82 -24.80 13.38
CA VAL A 714 1.41 -24.43 13.16
C VAL A 714 0.69 -25.43 12.26
N GLY A 715 1.37 -25.92 11.20
CA GLY A 715 0.84 -26.98 10.34
C GLY A 715 0.56 -28.27 11.10
N LEU A 716 1.47 -28.70 11.97
CA LEU A 716 1.31 -29.89 12.82
C LEU A 716 0.17 -29.75 13.84
N ILE A 717 -0.03 -28.57 14.42
CA ILE A 717 -1.14 -28.30 15.34
C ILE A 717 -2.48 -28.40 14.61
N LEU A 718 -2.60 -27.81 13.42
CA LEU A 718 -3.82 -27.87 12.61
C LEU A 718 -4.15 -29.29 12.16
N ILE A 719 -3.15 -30.06 11.72
CA ILE A 719 -3.33 -31.48 11.35
C ILE A 719 -3.81 -32.29 12.56
N ASN A 720 -3.19 -32.11 13.73
CA ASN A 720 -3.64 -32.79 14.95
C ASN A 720 -5.06 -32.40 15.35
N LEU A 721 -5.43 -31.13 15.23
CA LEU A 721 -6.79 -30.67 15.53
C LEU A 721 -7.83 -31.29 14.59
N ILE A 722 -7.51 -31.40 13.30
CA ILE A 722 -8.36 -32.05 12.30
C ILE A 722 -8.50 -33.54 12.61
N PHE A 723 -7.39 -34.25 12.88
CA PHE A 723 -7.44 -35.66 13.28
C PHE A 723 -8.25 -35.86 14.55
N TYR A 724 -8.06 -35.00 15.56
CA TYR A 724 -8.83 -35.03 16.80
C TYR A 724 -10.33 -34.84 16.56
N LEU A 725 -10.73 -33.87 15.73
CA LEU A 725 -12.14 -33.61 15.41
C LEU A 725 -12.76 -34.75 14.59
N VAL A 726 -12.03 -35.31 13.62
CA VAL A 726 -12.48 -36.48 12.83
C VAL A 726 -12.63 -37.70 13.72
N TYR A 727 -11.68 -37.94 14.63
CA TYR A 727 -11.74 -39.05 15.58
C TYR A 727 -12.90 -38.87 16.56
N ARG A 728 -13.12 -37.65 17.06
CA ARG A 728 -14.25 -37.30 17.94
C ARG A 728 -15.60 -37.53 17.28
N CYS A 729 -15.76 -37.22 15.99
CA CYS A 729 -17.01 -37.44 15.26
C CYS A 729 -17.30 -38.93 14.97
N ARG A 730 -16.34 -39.83 15.23
CA ARG A 730 -16.48 -41.28 15.01
C ARG A 730 -16.58 -42.08 16.31
N LEU A 731 -16.47 -41.45 17.48
CA LEU A 731 -16.68 -42.10 18.77
C LEU A 731 -18.18 -42.30 19.01
N THR A 732 -18.57 -43.46 19.54
CA THR A 732 -19.94 -43.74 19.99
C THR A 732 -20.28 -42.90 21.22
N ASN A 733 -21.57 -42.60 21.44
CA ASN A 733 -22.03 -41.83 22.61
C ASN A 733 -21.59 -42.46 23.95
N GLU A 734 -21.47 -43.79 24.00
CA GLU A 734 -20.97 -44.54 25.15
C GLU A 734 -19.49 -44.22 25.46
N ALA A 735 -18.65 -44.05 24.43
CA ALA A 735 -17.23 -43.72 24.60
C ALA A 735 -17.00 -42.26 25.03
N LEU A 736 -17.91 -41.35 24.64
CA LEU A 736 -17.88 -39.94 25.08
C LEU A 736 -18.28 -39.78 26.55
N MET A 737 -19.04 -40.72 27.12
CA MET A 737 -19.47 -40.71 28.53
C MET A 737 -18.45 -41.31 29.52
N ILE A 738 -17.34 -41.90 29.04
CA ILE A 738 -16.30 -42.49 29.90
C ILE A 738 -15.35 -41.42 30.49
N VAL A 739 -15.49 -40.15 30.08
CA VAL A 739 -14.61 -39.08 30.55
C VAL A 739 -15.12 -38.49 31.88
N ASN A 740 -14.58 -39.02 32.97
CA ASN A 740 -14.48 -38.50 34.35
C ASN A 740 -15.31 -37.23 34.70
N ASP A 741 -16.13 -37.30 35.74
CA ASP A 741 -17.04 -36.24 36.24
C ASP A 741 -16.37 -34.89 36.60
N ASN A 742 -15.03 -34.82 36.59
CA ASN A 742 -14.25 -33.59 36.80
C ASN A 742 -13.78 -32.90 35.50
N SER A 743 -14.24 -33.38 34.34
CA SER A 743 -14.05 -32.70 33.05
C SER A 743 -14.88 -31.40 33.03
N HIS A 744 -14.21 -30.26 32.83
CA HIS A 744 -14.74 -28.87 32.87
C HIS A 744 -15.87 -28.53 31.86
N PHE A 745 -16.55 -29.51 31.28
CA PHE A 745 -17.50 -29.31 30.18
C PHE A 745 -18.98 -29.49 30.57
N THR A 746 -19.32 -29.69 31.85
CA THR A 746 -20.72 -29.66 32.31
C THR A 746 -21.20 -28.22 32.57
N ASP A 747 -21.34 -27.45 31.49
CA ASP A 747 -22.06 -26.18 31.54
C ASP A 747 -23.58 -26.46 31.48
N LYS A 748 -24.24 -26.44 32.65
CA LYS A 748 -25.68 -26.67 32.79
C LYS A 748 -26.53 -25.72 31.93
N ILE A 749 -25.97 -24.61 31.45
CA ILE A 749 -26.65 -23.68 30.52
C ILE A 749 -26.69 -24.25 29.10
N TYR A 750 -25.69 -25.03 28.70
CA TYR A 750 -25.59 -25.67 27.39
C TYR A 750 -26.50 -26.90 27.29
N ASP A 751 -26.55 -27.72 28.34
CA ASP A 751 -27.44 -28.89 28.40
C ASP A 751 -28.93 -28.50 28.42
N LYS A 752 -29.26 -27.37 29.07
CA LYS A 752 -30.62 -26.81 29.03
C LYS A 752 -31.01 -26.36 27.63
N LYS A 753 -30.10 -25.74 26.87
CA LYS A 753 -30.34 -25.34 25.47
C LYS A 753 -30.50 -26.52 24.52
N ILE A 754 -29.80 -27.63 24.75
CA ILE A 754 -29.97 -28.86 23.96
C ILE A 754 -31.30 -29.55 24.29
N GLY A 755 -31.72 -29.54 25.56
CA GLY A 755 -33.05 -30.00 25.97
C GLY A 755 -34.18 -29.19 25.34
N ASP A 756 -34.03 -27.87 25.28
CA ASP A 756 -34.99 -26.98 24.62
C ASP A 756 -35.05 -27.22 23.10
N PHE A 757 -33.92 -27.50 22.44
CA PHE A 757 -33.86 -27.86 21.02
C PHE A 757 -34.53 -29.21 20.70
N ASN A 758 -34.32 -30.23 21.54
CA ASN A 758 -34.97 -31.54 21.35
C ASN A 758 -36.48 -31.53 21.64
N SER A 759 -36.97 -30.54 22.41
CA SER A 759 -38.40 -30.33 22.63
C SER A 759 -39.12 -29.70 21.43
N LEU A 760 -38.39 -28.94 20.60
CA LEU A 760 -38.90 -28.31 19.38
C LEU A 760 -39.04 -29.32 18.24
N ASP A 761 -38.15 -30.30 18.12
CA ASP A 761 -38.24 -31.35 17.09
C ASP A 761 -39.45 -32.29 17.31
N ASN A 762 -39.84 -32.54 18.57
CA ASN A 762 -41.05 -33.31 18.89
C ASN A 762 -42.36 -32.53 18.63
N PHE A 763 -42.30 -31.20 18.50
CA PHE A 763 -43.45 -30.36 18.16
C PHE A 763 -43.71 -30.32 16.63
N PHE A 764 -42.68 -30.58 15.81
CA PHE A 764 -42.82 -30.62 14.35
C PHE A 764 -43.13 -32.01 13.79
N ILE A 765 -42.89 -33.09 14.55
CA ILE A 765 -43.22 -34.46 14.14
C ILE A 765 -44.68 -34.84 14.49
N SER A 766 -45.37 -34.06 15.35
CA SER A 766 -46.76 -34.33 15.77
C SER A 766 -47.85 -33.52 15.02
N ASN A 767 -47.50 -32.69 14.03
CA ASN A 767 -48.47 -31.86 13.27
C ASN A 767 -48.49 -32.15 11.75
N THR A 768 -48.04 -33.33 11.34
CA THR A 768 -48.31 -33.87 10.00
C THR A 768 -48.73 -35.33 10.11
N GLU A 769 -49.93 -35.55 10.65
CA GLU A 769 -50.88 -36.58 10.18
C GLU A 769 -52.16 -35.87 9.72
#